data_AF-A6EEC7-F1
#
_entry.id   AF-A6EEC7-F1
#
_cell.length_a   1.000
_cell.length_b   1.000
_cell.length_c   1.000
_cell.angle_alpha   90.00
_cell.angle_beta   90.00
_cell.angle_gamma   90.00
#
_symmetry.space_group_name_H-M   'P 1'
#
loop_
_entity.id
_entity.type
_entity.pdbx_description
1 polymer ?
#
loop_
_entity_poly.entity_id
_entity_poly.type
_entity_poly.pdbx_seq_one_letter_code
_entity_poly.pdbx_strand_id
1 'polypeptide(L)'
;MAGFLKHVGKAKMKYNLTLVLFIAGLFLNSCGGQSPEKTRQAKEYIASLQAMKLGDLKDQLKKDTVLLNKLIKTATFTMQLTSHFSSGQKSGVQKSEPEFILNNNVSKITEAFKDYSRQLYFNQDFNESYQEDKLKLYAANRFEFESGYNDHKEGDSLFKPFEQSIETVEKGYFFKGKKLAGKDIGLKRIDSIETEISLKLPLEFEKFSIEKSQKIKQYKNQTIEVESIEDNIVKLKIPVEIYSAIIGYQGYNDQNFRMNSNALSSTPILEIRKDVKSNLKNLLDIFSAVLKTNDANEAKQILTKINQNQLTARHHMAEFNSYFSGLTEKRIKELGDIPFYEEIAEKGKNVIAAENEFVFVEFPDDIKKIEVFVATKFNDLRQTNMVKFNNHRSTPKYFDVNQPNIIYNTYEKGKGITYGVSNKDGEKIIPAKFDNLQQAGNDYFIIDDQLQWLDMAGKKMVALPQYQNYLQTLKPGYDVFEKSIEDAPAVGVVLNRTKVILPFEYHGFDKYGTFIIAHKNSDVDELYDLNFKRLPNHGIKSIQTINEFIASETKYPLLFVAEDDKRKKALTDKNLKLLTPFKYEFISPFFEIKDHYIAGIRTPDGSSYYYGLIDQNGKEVVPFIFENINDELDKSGKLKYRLKNKAQAAPLEVFLKTYGKKS
;
A
#
# COMPACT_ATOMS: atom_id res chain seq x y z
N MET A 1 4.06 2.55 12.42
CA MET A 1 3.70 1.25 11.81
C MET A 1 4.90 0.47 11.23
N ALA A 2 6.16 0.78 11.64
CA ALA A 2 7.35 0.01 11.26
C ALA A 2 7.74 -0.94 12.39
N GLY A 3 7.11 -2.11 12.42
CA GLY A 3 7.39 -3.15 13.43
C GLY A 3 7.02 -4.58 13.01
N PHE A 4 6.49 -4.79 11.81
CA PHE A 4 5.92 -6.09 11.43
C PHE A 4 6.71 -6.89 10.38
N LEU A 5 7.91 -6.46 9.98
CA LEU A 5 8.69 -7.12 8.91
C LEU A 5 10.01 -7.80 9.34
N LYS A 6 10.24 -8.00 10.64
CA LYS A 6 11.34 -8.88 11.10
C LYS A 6 10.78 -10.03 11.90
N HIS A 7 10.26 -11.04 11.19
CA HIS A 7 10.33 -12.49 11.51
C HIS A 7 9.50 -13.26 10.47
N VAL A 8 9.94 -13.25 9.20
CA VAL A 8 9.43 -14.21 8.22
C VAL A 8 10.14 -15.54 8.48
N GLY A 9 9.65 -16.29 9.46
CA GLY A 9 9.87 -17.73 9.50
C GLY A 9 9.37 -18.32 8.18
N LYS A 10 10.16 -19.22 7.56
CA LYS A 10 9.80 -19.90 6.31
C LYS A 10 8.43 -20.58 6.45
N ALA A 11 7.37 -19.89 6.04
CA ALA A 11 6.03 -20.44 5.98
C ALA A 11 5.97 -21.42 4.81
N LYS A 12 5.80 -22.71 5.11
CA LYS A 12 5.41 -23.70 4.10
C LYS A 12 3.91 -23.57 3.89
N MET A 13 3.49 -22.98 2.76
CA MET A 13 2.11 -23.10 2.28
C MET A 13 1.81 -24.58 2.00
N LYS A 14 0.62 -25.04 2.39
CA LYS A 14 0.10 -26.37 2.05
C LYS A 14 -1.28 -26.17 1.43
N TYR A 15 -1.48 -26.78 0.29
CA TYR A 15 -2.74 -26.78 -0.47
C TYR A 15 -3.83 -27.57 0.25
N ASN A 16 -5.05 -27.04 0.27
CA ASN A 16 -6.25 -27.86 0.12
C ASN A 16 -6.75 -27.66 -1.31
N LEU A 17 -6.11 -28.34 -2.26
CA LEU A 17 -6.75 -28.62 -3.52
C LEU A 17 -7.79 -29.71 -3.19
N THR A 18 -9.06 -29.36 -3.01
CA THR A 18 -10.13 -30.36 -2.95
C THR A 18 -10.33 -30.90 -4.36
N LEU A 19 -9.35 -31.69 -4.79
CA LEU A 19 -9.36 -32.44 -6.02
C LEU A 19 -10.27 -33.62 -5.74
N VAL A 20 -11.50 -33.60 -6.25
CA VAL A 20 -12.23 -34.86 -6.46
C VAL A 20 -11.50 -35.59 -7.60
N LEU A 21 -10.36 -36.18 -7.27
CA LEU A 21 -9.60 -37.13 -8.07
C LEU A 21 -10.45 -38.38 -8.23
N PHE A 22 -11.33 -38.38 -9.22
CA PHE A 22 -11.52 -39.61 -9.98
C PHE A 22 -10.49 -39.62 -11.12
N ILE A 23 -9.21 -39.80 -10.77
CA ILE A 23 -8.28 -40.54 -11.63
C ILE A 23 -8.60 -42.02 -11.40
N ALA A 24 -9.77 -42.44 -11.88
CA ALA A 24 -9.96 -43.82 -12.27
C ALA A 24 -9.64 -43.86 -13.77
N GLY A 25 -8.67 -44.69 -14.13
CA GLY A 25 -7.99 -44.67 -15.42
C GLY A 25 -8.91 -44.56 -16.63
N LEU A 26 -8.65 -43.55 -17.45
CA LEU A 26 -8.87 -43.60 -18.89
C LEU A 26 -7.62 -43.03 -19.57
N PHE A 27 -6.47 -43.66 -19.29
CA PHE A 27 -5.44 -43.76 -20.32
C PHE A 27 -5.97 -44.77 -21.33
N LEU A 28 -6.41 -44.27 -22.48
CA LEU A 28 -6.10 -44.75 -23.83
C LEU A 28 -7.04 -44.02 -24.82
N ASN A 29 -6.42 -43.45 -25.86
CA ASN A 29 -6.99 -42.76 -27.03
C ASN A 29 -7.44 -41.29 -26.86
N SER A 30 -6.48 -40.36 -26.96
CA SER A 30 -6.27 -39.62 -28.23
C SER A 30 -5.05 -38.71 -28.14
N CYS A 31 -3.92 -39.17 -28.69
CA CYS A 31 -2.93 -38.26 -29.26
C CYS A 31 -3.59 -37.62 -30.48
N GLY A 32 -3.88 -36.33 -30.37
CA GLY A 32 -4.53 -35.55 -31.40
C GLY A 32 -4.66 -34.13 -30.90
N GLY A 33 -3.54 -33.41 -30.82
CA GLY A 33 -3.52 -31.97 -30.61
C GLY A 33 -4.12 -31.29 -31.82
N GLN A 34 -5.45 -31.30 -31.93
CA GLN A 34 -6.15 -30.38 -32.81
C GLN A 34 -6.10 -29.01 -32.14
N SER A 35 -5.43 -28.07 -32.81
CA SER A 35 -5.57 -26.65 -32.49
C SER A 35 -7.07 -26.32 -32.42
N PRO A 36 -7.54 -25.60 -31.39
CA PRO A 36 -8.95 -25.27 -31.28
C PRO A 36 -9.41 -24.53 -32.55
N GLU A 37 -10.42 -25.07 -33.24
CA GLU A 37 -11.03 -24.41 -34.40
C GLU A 37 -11.50 -23.00 -33.99
N LYS A 38 -11.23 -22.00 -34.82
CA LYS A 38 -11.76 -20.64 -34.63
C LYS A 38 -13.27 -20.71 -34.42
N THR A 39 -13.78 -19.94 -33.46
CA THR A 39 -15.24 -19.86 -33.21
C THR A 39 -15.96 -19.49 -34.50
N ARG A 40 -16.74 -20.43 -35.07
CA ARG A 40 -17.60 -20.18 -36.24
C ARG A 40 -18.79 -19.31 -35.83
N GLN A 41 -19.32 -18.51 -36.77
CA GLN A 41 -20.56 -17.80 -36.49
C GLN A 41 -21.70 -18.80 -36.28
N ALA A 42 -22.60 -18.52 -35.33
CA ALA A 42 -23.72 -19.43 -35.02
C ALA A 42 -24.56 -19.74 -36.25
N LYS A 43 -24.83 -18.76 -37.11
CA LYS A 43 -25.57 -18.97 -38.37
C LYS A 43 -24.88 -19.97 -39.30
N GLU A 44 -23.56 -19.86 -39.47
CA GLU A 44 -22.77 -20.76 -40.31
C GLU A 44 -22.72 -22.17 -39.73
N TYR A 45 -22.54 -22.26 -38.41
CA TYR A 45 -22.53 -23.54 -37.71
C TYR A 45 -23.89 -24.25 -37.81
N ILE A 46 -24.99 -23.54 -37.56
CA ILE A 46 -26.35 -24.06 -37.72
C ILE A 46 -26.58 -24.50 -39.17
N ALA A 47 -26.23 -23.67 -40.15
CA ALA A 47 -26.37 -24.02 -41.57
C ALA A 47 -25.59 -25.30 -41.93
N SER A 48 -24.38 -25.46 -41.39
CA SER A 48 -23.57 -26.67 -41.60
C SER A 48 -24.22 -27.93 -41.03
N LEU A 49 -24.86 -27.83 -39.86
CA LEU A 49 -25.59 -28.94 -39.25
C LEU A 49 -26.90 -29.24 -39.99
N GLN A 50 -27.64 -28.20 -40.41
CA GLN A 50 -28.90 -28.34 -41.15
C GLN A 50 -28.72 -28.89 -42.57
N ALA A 51 -27.51 -28.77 -43.14
CA ALA A 51 -27.15 -29.35 -44.42
C ALA A 51 -26.90 -30.86 -44.36
N MET A 52 -26.67 -31.43 -43.17
CA MET A 52 -26.41 -32.86 -42.99
C MET A 52 -27.70 -33.69 -43.12
N LYS A 53 -27.58 -34.93 -43.58
CA LYS A 53 -28.67 -35.92 -43.46
C LYS A 53 -28.87 -36.27 -41.99
N LEU A 54 -30.09 -36.66 -41.60
CA LEU A 54 -30.42 -36.90 -40.19
C LEU A 54 -29.49 -37.93 -39.52
N GLY A 55 -29.08 -38.99 -40.23
CA GLY A 55 -28.10 -39.96 -39.73
C GLY A 55 -26.75 -39.32 -39.42
N ASP A 56 -26.17 -38.63 -40.41
CA ASP A 56 -24.88 -37.94 -40.28
C ASP A 56 -24.91 -36.86 -39.20
N LEU A 57 -26.02 -36.11 -39.11
CA LEU A 57 -26.26 -35.12 -38.07
C LEU A 57 -26.24 -35.77 -36.69
N LYS A 58 -26.98 -36.87 -36.50
CA LYS A 58 -26.99 -37.58 -35.22
C LYS A 58 -25.61 -38.09 -34.85
N ASP A 59 -24.85 -38.61 -35.80
CA ASP A 59 -23.50 -39.11 -35.53
C ASP A 59 -22.51 -37.99 -35.21
N GLN A 60 -22.62 -36.82 -35.86
CA GLN A 60 -21.84 -35.64 -35.49
C GLN A 60 -22.23 -35.12 -34.10
N LEU A 61 -23.53 -35.03 -33.80
CA LEU A 61 -24.00 -34.55 -32.50
C LEU A 61 -23.66 -35.52 -31.35
N LYS A 62 -23.58 -36.84 -31.58
CA LYS A 62 -23.04 -37.78 -30.60
C LYS A 62 -21.58 -37.46 -30.25
N LYS A 63 -20.73 -37.20 -31.25
CA LYS A 63 -19.32 -36.82 -31.03
C LYS A 63 -19.21 -35.49 -30.28
N ASP A 64 -19.99 -34.49 -30.71
CA ASP A 64 -20.02 -33.18 -30.05
C ASP A 64 -20.56 -33.26 -28.62
N THR A 65 -21.52 -34.16 -28.35
CA THR A 65 -22.06 -34.43 -27.00
C THR A 65 -21.00 -35.03 -26.08
N VAL A 66 -20.13 -35.93 -26.58
CA VAL A 66 -19.01 -36.48 -25.80
C VAL A 66 -18.06 -35.36 -25.38
N LEU A 67 -17.68 -34.48 -26.30
CA LEU A 67 -16.85 -33.31 -25.98
C LEU A 67 -17.56 -32.40 -24.98
N LEU A 68 -18.84 -32.09 -25.20
CA LEU A 68 -19.58 -31.17 -24.34
C LEU A 68 -19.74 -31.69 -22.91
N ASN A 69 -20.00 -33.00 -22.74
CA ASN A 69 -20.00 -33.65 -21.43
C ASN A 69 -18.64 -33.57 -20.74
N LYS A 70 -17.54 -33.72 -21.49
CA LYS A 70 -16.18 -33.50 -20.95
C LYS A 70 -16.01 -32.06 -20.47
N LEU A 71 -16.41 -31.07 -21.28
CA LEU A 71 -16.31 -29.66 -20.90
C LEU A 71 -17.18 -29.32 -19.69
N ILE A 72 -18.40 -29.86 -19.60
CA ILE A 72 -19.29 -29.70 -18.45
C ILE A 72 -18.69 -30.34 -17.19
N LYS A 73 -18.03 -31.49 -17.31
CA LYS A 73 -17.30 -32.08 -16.17
C LYS A 73 -16.15 -31.17 -15.73
N THR A 74 -15.38 -30.60 -16.65
CA THR A 74 -14.35 -29.60 -16.32
C THR A 74 -14.96 -28.31 -15.76
N ALA A 75 -16.23 -28.04 -16.03
CA ALA A 75 -16.93 -26.87 -15.49
C ALA A 75 -17.17 -26.91 -13.96
N THR A 76 -16.85 -28.04 -13.30
CA THR A 76 -16.79 -28.15 -11.84
C THR A 76 -15.46 -27.67 -11.27
N PHE A 77 -14.58 -27.08 -12.09
CA PHE A 77 -13.31 -26.51 -11.65
C PHE A 77 -13.52 -25.42 -10.60
N THR A 78 -12.75 -25.52 -9.53
CA THR A 78 -12.63 -24.52 -8.47
C THR A 78 -11.17 -24.45 -8.04
N MET A 79 -10.64 -23.25 -7.85
CA MET A 79 -9.29 -23.05 -7.32
C MET A 79 -9.29 -21.90 -6.32
N GLN A 80 -8.60 -22.13 -5.21
CA GLN A 80 -8.63 -21.27 -4.04
C GLN A 80 -7.21 -21.14 -3.49
N LEU A 81 -6.81 -19.91 -3.20
CA LEU A 81 -5.60 -19.66 -2.44
C LEU A 81 -5.94 -19.81 -0.95
N THR A 82 -5.15 -20.55 -0.18
CA THR A 82 -5.33 -20.60 1.29
C THR A 82 -4.04 -20.14 1.94
N SER A 83 -4.12 -19.03 2.67
CA SER A 83 -3.02 -18.58 3.52
C SER A 83 -3.12 -19.27 4.87
N HIS A 84 -1.98 -19.67 5.44
CA HIS A 84 -1.94 -20.08 6.84
C HIS A 84 -2.01 -18.83 7.69
N PHE A 85 -3.11 -18.66 8.42
CA PHE A 85 -3.25 -17.60 9.39
C PHE A 85 -2.42 -17.95 10.63
N SER A 86 -1.62 -17.00 11.13
CA SER A 86 -1.05 -17.12 12.47
C SER A 86 -2.17 -16.82 13.45
N SER A 87 -2.92 -17.84 13.86
CA SER A 87 -3.99 -17.70 14.84
C SER A 87 -3.48 -17.01 16.09
N GLY A 88 -4.22 -16.02 16.60
CA GLY A 88 -3.95 -15.42 17.91
C GLY A 88 -4.10 -16.46 19.03
N GLN A 89 -3.53 -16.17 20.20
CA GLN A 89 -3.84 -16.97 21.38
C GLN A 89 -5.29 -16.72 21.81
N LYS A 90 -6.06 -17.80 22.03
CA LYS A 90 -7.38 -17.72 22.67
C LYS A 90 -7.24 -17.01 24.01
N SER A 91 -8.08 -16.01 24.26
CA SER A 91 -8.00 -15.19 25.48
C SER A 91 -9.12 -15.49 26.48
N GLY A 92 -10.16 -16.24 26.08
CA GLY A 92 -11.32 -16.56 26.91
C GLY A 92 -12.16 -15.32 27.19
N VAL A 93 -13.40 -15.27 26.70
CA VAL A 93 -14.24 -14.07 26.86
C VAL A 93 -15.09 -14.18 28.12
N GLN A 94 -14.99 -13.21 29.02
CA GLN A 94 -15.73 -13.17 30.28
C GLN A 94 -16.84 -12.11 30.32
N LYS A 95 -16.92 -11.24 29.29
CA LYS A 95 -17.91 -10.18 29.18
C LYS A 95 -18.34 -10.03 27.72
N SER A 96 -19.64 -9.85 27.51
CA SER A 96 -20.20 -9.61 26.19
C SER A 96 -19.80 -8.24 25.63
N GLU A 97 -19.38 -8.22 24.37
CA GLU A 97 -19.25 -7.00 23.57
C GLU A 97 -20.63 -6.37 23.26
N PRO A 98 -20.69 -5.05 23.02
CA PRO A 98 -21.88 -4.39 22.48
C PRO A 98 -22.31 -4.98 21.14
N GLU A 99 -23.59 -4.83 20.80
CA GLU A 99 -24.07 -5.22 19.48
C GLU A 99 -23.46 -4.30 18.42
N PHE A 100 -23.14 -4.85 17.26
CA PHE A 100 -22.66 -4.07 16.13
C PHE A 100 -23.66 -2.95 15.80
N ILE A 101 -23.14 -1.74 15.68
CA ILE A 101 -23.90 -0.56 15.27
C ILE A 101 -23.20 0.08 14.08
N LEU A 102 -23.99 0.56 13.11
CA LEU A 102 -23.45 1.43 12.06
C LEU A 102 -23.13 2.81 12.63
N ASN A 103 -22.06 3.41 12.11
CA ASN A 103 -21.76 4.79 12.40
C ASN A 103 -22.71 5.69 11.59
N ASN A 104 -23.55 6.44 12.29
CA ASN A 104 -24.60 7.24 11.66
C ASN A 104 -24.16 8.66 11.30
N ASN A 105 -22.91 9.06 11.59
CA ASN A 105 -22.45 10.41 11.29
C ASN A 105 -21.95 10.57 9.85
N VAL A 106 -22.85 10.35 8.89
CA VAL A 106 -22.58 10.42 7.45
C VAL A 106 -21.93 11.74 7.06
N SER A 107 -22.35 12.87 7.65
CA SER A 107 -21.78 14.18 7.37
C SER A 107 -20.31 14.27 7.75
N LYS A 108 -19.93 13.85 8.97
CA LYS A 108 -18.52 13.84 9.40
C LYS A 108 -17.67 12.87 8.58
N ILE A 109 -18.21 11.69 8.25
CA ILE A 109 -17.50 10.71 7.41
C ILE A 109 -17.27 11.27 6.01
N THR A 110 -18.26 11.97 5.45
CA THR A 110 -18.15 12.61 4.14
C THR A 110 -17.09 13.73 4.14
N GLU A 111 -16.98 14.49 5.23
CA GLU A 111 -15.94 15.50 5.40
C GLU A 111 -14.56 14.86 5.52
N ALA A 112 -14.41 13.84 6.37
CA ALA A 112 -13.17 13.08 6.52
C ALA A 112 -12.74 12.44 5.18
N PHE A 113 -13.67 11.86 4.42
CA PHE A 113 -13.40 11.30 3.10
C PHE A 113 -12.85 12.35 2.11
N LYS A 114 -13.38 13.58 2.13
CA LYS A 114 -12.88 14.68 1.30
C LYS A 114 -11.45 15.07 1.70
N ASP A 115 -11.18 15.15 3.00
CA ASP A 115 -9.86 15.52 3.51
C ASP A 115 -8.82 14.42 3.26
N TYR A 116 -9.20 13.16 3.43
CA TYR A 116 -8.40 12.00 3.03
C TYR A 116 -8.07 12.08 1.54
N SER A 117 -9.08 12.30 0.68
CA SER A 117 -8.92 12.34 -0.77
C SER A 117 -7.96 13.46 -1.22
N ARG A 118 -7.93 14.61 -0.52
CA ARG A 118 -7.03 15.74 -0.81
C ARG A 118 -5.58 15.46 -0.42
N GLN A 119 -5.36 14.53 0.51
CA GLN A 119 -4.04 14.18 1.05
C GLN A 119 -3.48 12.89 0.44
N LEU A 120 -4.17 12.33 -0.55
CA LEU A 120 -3.65 11.22 -1.34
C LEU A 120 -2.44 11.64 -2.18
N TYR A 121 -1.45 10.76 -2.18
CA TYR A 121 -0.33 10.74 -3.09
C TYR A 121 -0.16 9.33 -3.66
N PHE A 122 0.69 9.18 -4.66
CA PHE A 122 1.02 7.85 -5.18
C PHE A 122 2.53 7.62 -5.27
N ASN A 123 2.91 6.36 -5.07
CA ASN A 123 4.18 5.79 -5.48
C ASN A 123 4.02 5.09 -6.84
N GLN A 124 5.09 5.02 -7.63
CA GLN A 124 5.11 4.33 -8.92
C GLN A 124 6.08 3.13 -8.86
N ASP A 125 5.61 1.94 -9.25
CA ASP A 125 6.44 0.76 -9.46
C ASP A 125 7.03 0.79 -10.89
N PHE A 126 8.35 0.70 -10.98
CA PHE A 126 9.11 0.74 -12.22
C PHE A 126 9.46 -0.68 -12.67
N ASN A 127 8.42 -1.47 -12.96
CA ASN A 127 8.58 -2.82 -13.51
C ASN A 127 8.46 -2.80 -15.03
N GLU A 128 9.55 -3.11 -15.75
CA GLU A 128 9.55 -3.17 -17.21
C GLU A 128 8.65 -4.28 -17.76
N SER A 129 8.50 -5.37 -17.01
CA SER A 129 7.65 -6.50 -17.38
C SER A 129 6.15 -6.22 -17.13
N TYR A 130 5.78 -5.01 -16.69
CA TYR A 130 4.40 -4.63 -16.48
C TYR A 130 3.60 -4.72 -17.78
N GLN A 131 2.48 -5.43 -17.72
CA GLN A 131 1.49 -5.46 -18.79
C GLN A 131 0.12 -5.05 -18.24
N GLU A 132 -0.50 -4.08 -18.90
CA GLU A 132 -1.82 -3.53 -18.53
C GLU A 132 -2.94 -4.57 -18.73
N ASP A 133 -2.80 -5.44 -19.73
CA ASP A 133 -3.83 -6.42 -20.11
C ASP A 133 -3.79 -7.76 -19.35
N LYS A 134 -2.88 -7.92 -18.39
CA LYS A 134 -2.81 -9.14 -17.57
C LYS A 134 -3.82 -9.05 -16.43
N LEU A 135 -4.63 -10.10 -16.25
CA LEU A 135 -5.47 -10.23 -15.07
C LEU A 135 -4.54 -10.39 -13.84
N LYS A 136 -4.57 -9.41 -12.94
CA LYS A 136 -3.77 -9.39 -11.72
C LYS A 136 -4.69 -9.52 -10.52
N LEU A 137 -4.58 -10.64 -9.82
CA LEU A 137 -5.33 -10.87 -8.59
C LEU A 137 -4.50 -10.48 -7.36
N TYR A 138 -3.16 -10.59 -7.44
CA TYR A 138 -2.26 -10.30 -6.32
C TYR A 138 -0.98 -9.53 -6.69
N ALA A 139 -0.67 -9.36 -7.98
CA ALA A 139 0.50 -8.60 -8.41
C ALA A 139 0.40 -7.11 -8.06
N ALA A 140 1.56 -6.50 -7.78
CA ALA A 140 1.68 -5.08 -7.50
C ALA A 140 1.05 -4.23 -8.62
N ASN A 141 0.23 -3.26 -8.20
CA ASN A 141 -0.27 -2.21 -9.07
C ASN A 141 0.90 -1.35 -9.55
N ARG A 142 0.78 -0.77 -10.76
CA ARG A 142 1.78 0.19 -11.25
C ARG A 142 1.88 1.39 -10.30
N PHE A 143 0.77 1.75 -9.67
CA PHE A 143 0.67 2.85 -8.74
C PHE A 143 0.10 2.37 -7.42
N GLU A 144 0.77 2.74 -6.33
CA GLU A 144 0.31 2.49 -4.96
C GLU A 144 -0.12 3.84 -4.38
N PHE A 145 -1.41 3.94 -4.03
CA PHE A 145 -1.97 5.16 -3.45
C PHE A 145 -1.87 5.09 -1.93
N GLU A 146 -1.34 6.16 -1.34
CA GLU A 146 -1.19 6.32 0.10
C GLU A 146 -1.67 7.72 0.48
N SER A 147 -2.23 7.88 1.68
CA SER A 147 -2.72 9.18 2.16
C SER A 147 -1.87 9.66 3.33
N GLY A 148 -1.52 10.96 3.31
CA GLY A 148 -0.85 11.63 4.43
C GLY A 148 -1.80 12.05 5.55
N TYR A 149 -3.06 11.62 5.47
CA TYR A 149 -4.08 11.88 6.47
C TYR A 149 -3.64 11.29 7.83
N ASN A 150 -3.28 12.17 8.78
CA ASN A 150 -2.72 11.79 10.08
C ASN A 150 -3.81 11.57 11.16
N ASP A 151 -3.65 10.47 11.90
CA ASP A 151 -4.46 9.88 13.00
C ASP A 151 -4.64 10.74 14.30
N HIS A 152 -4.71 12.07 14.22
CA HIS A 152 -4.61 12.92 15.42
C HIS A 152 -5.83 13.82 15.73
N LYS A 153 -6.96 13.63 15.04
CA LYS A 153 -8.21 14.37 15.33
C LYS A 153 -9.37 13.41 15.64
N GLU A 154 -10.36 13.86 16.43
CA GLU A 154 -11.58 13.10 16.79
C GLU A 154 -12.35 12.47 15.61
N GLY A 155 -12.13 12.95 14.37
CA GLY A 155 -12.67 12.35 13.14
C GLY A 155 -12.10 10.96 12.79
N ASP A 156 -10.99 10.56 13.41
CA ASP A 156 -10.21 9.35 13.09
C ASP A 156 -10.94 8.05 13.44
N SER A 157 -11.46 7.91 14.66
CA SER A 157 -12.25 6.71 15.05
C SER A 157 -13.48 6.47 14.17
N LEU A 158 -14.02 7.53 13.54
CA LEU A 158 -15.20 7.46 12.71
C LEU A 158 -14.88 7.02 11.27
N PHE A 159 -13.71 7.36 10.74
CA PHE A 159 -13.36 7.13 9.34
C PHE A 159 -12.46 5.92 9.12
N LYS A 160 -11.55 5.62 10.06
CA LYS A 160 -10.58 4.53 9.98
C LYS A 160 -11.15 3.16 9.54
N PRO A 161 -12.34 2.73 10.01
CA PRO A 161 -12.92 1.46 9.55
C PRO A 161 -13.20 1.39 8.04
N PHE A 162 -13.26 2.53 7.34
CA PHE A 162 -13.62 2.62 5.93
C PHE A 162 -12.41 2.80 5.00
N GLU A 163 -11.20 3.06 5.52
CA GLU A 163 -10.01 3.35 4.70
C GLU A 163 -9.67 2.20 3.74
N GLN A 164 -9.78 0.95 4.22
CA GLN A 164 -9.54 -0.24 3.41
C GLN A 164 -10.60 -0.49 2.33
N SER A 165 -11.73 0.23 2.39
CA SER A 165 -12.82 0.15 1.41
C SER A 165 -12.78 1.28 0.37
N ILE A 166 -11.73 2.11 0.39
CA ILE A 166 -11.54 3.17 -0.60
C ILE A 166 -11.03 2.56 -1.90
N GLU A 167 -11.74 2.82 -2.99
CA GLU A 167 -11.35 2.40 -4.32
C GLU A 167 -10.79 3.60 -5.10
N THR A 168 -9.68 3.40 -5.80
CA THR A 168 -9.06 4.40 -6.67
C THR A 168 -9.07 3.92 -8.13
N VAL A 169 -9.57 4.75 -9.03
CA VAL A 169 -9.62 4.49 -10.47
C VAL A 169 -8.86 5.56 -11.22
N GLU A 170 -7.80 5.15 -11.91
CA GLU A 170 -6.95 6.01 -12.73
C GLU A 170 -7.70 6.44 -14.01
N LYS A 171 -7.79 7.74 -14.28
CA LYS A 171 -8.50 8.32 -15.44
C LYS A 171 -7.57 8.97 -16.46
N GLY A 172 -6.39 9.41 -16.01
CA GLY A 172 -5.41 10.05 -16.87
C GLY A 172 -4.07 10.24 -16.19
N TYR A 173 -2.99 10.15 -16.97
CA TYR A 173 -1.62 10.24 -16.48
C TYR A 173 -0.99 11.51 -17.00
N PHE A 174 -0.20 12.20 -16.17
CA PHE A 174 0.34 13.50 -16.49
C PHE A 174 1.82 13.63 -16.16
N PHE A 175 2.51 14.41 -16.98
CA PHE A 175 3.88 14.83 -16.72
C PHE A 175 4.07 16.27 -17.20
N LYS A 176 4.46 17.17 -16.30
CA LYS A 176 4.60 18.62 -16.49
C LYS A 176 3.34 19.22 -17.12
N GLY A 177 2.17 18.77 -16.65
CA GLY A 177 0.86 19.20 -17.14
C GLY A 177 0.45 18.62 -18.51
N LYS A 178 1.26 17.76 -19.14
CA LYS A 178 0.91 17.09 -20.40
C LYS A 178 0.34 15.71 -20.12
N LYS A 179 -0.84 15.42 -20.68
CA LYS A 179 -1.48 14.09 -20.60
C LYS A 179 -0.70 13.06 -21.43
N LEU A 180 -0.54 11.86 -20.88
CA LEU A 180 0.12 10.70 -21.49
C LEU A 180 -0.89 9.56 -21.67
N ALA A 181 -0.70 8.73 -22.70
CA ALA A 181 -1.47 7.49 -22.82
C ALA A 181 -0.88 6.39 -21.91
N GLY A 182 -1.72 5.50 -21.37
CA GLY A 182 -1.30 4.45 -20.41
C GLY A 182 -0.19 3.53 -20.94
N LYS A 183 -0.26 3.19 -22.23
CA LYS A 183 0.77 2.43 -22.96
C LYS A 183 2.12 3.15 -23.09
N ASP A 184 2.14 4.48 -23.02
CA ASP A 184 3.34 5.30 -23.21
C ASP A 184 4.05 5.60 -21.88
N ILE A 185 3.49 5.14 -20.75
CA ILE A 185 4.12 5.33 -19.43
C ILE A 185 5.39 4.49 -19.33
N GLY A 186 5.31 3.16 -19.50
CA GLY A 186 6.49 2.29 -19.36
C GLY A 186 7.29 2.58 -18.08
N LEU A 187 8.59 2.86 -18.25
CA LEU A 187 9.51 3.29 -17.18
C LEU A 187 9.54 4.81 -16.94
N LYS A 188 8.75 5.58 -17.69
CA LYS A 188 8.70 7.04 -17.55
C LYS A 188 8.05 7.40 -16.22
N ARG A 189 8.69 8.31 -15.50
CA ARG A 189 8.12 8.89 -14.29
C ARG A 189 7.00 9.85 -14.65
N ILE A 190 5.85 9.68 -14.01
CA ILE A 190 4.75 10.66 -14.05
C ILE A 190 4.74 11.52 -12.79
N ASP A 191 4.18 12.73 -12.87
CA ASP A 191 4.12 13.64 -11.71
C ASP A 191 2.73 13.67 -11.06
N SER A 192 1.71 13.28 -11.80
CA SER A 192 0.34 13.33 -11.33
C SER A 192 -0.58 12.37 -12.10
N ILE A 193 -1.61 11.89 -11.41
CA ILE A 193 -2.69 11.05 -11.95
C ILE A 193 -4.01 11.74 -11.66
N GLU A 194 -4.85 11.87 -12.68
CA GLU A 194 -6.27 12.19 -12.50
C GLU A 194 -6.95 10.92 -11.99
N THR A 195 -7.39 10.93 -10.74
CA THR A 195 -7.91 9.74 -10.06
C THR A 195 -9.33 10.01 -9.58
N GLU A 196 -10.24 9.09 -9.88
CA GLU A 196 -11.54 8.99 -9.22
C GLU A 196 -11.36 8.14 -7.96
N ILE A 197 -11.70 8.73 -6.82
CA ILE A 197 -11.60 8.11 -5.50
C ILE A 197 -13.02 7.90 -5.02
N SER A 198 -13.35 6.69 -4.58
CA SER A 198 -14.71 6.36 -4.15
C SER A 198 -14.74 5.56 -2.87
N LEU A 199 -15.81 5.75 -2.10
CA LEU A 199 -16.11 5.01 -0.89
C LEU A 199 -17.60 4.66 -0.88
N LYS A 200 -17.91 3.38 -0.74
CA LYS A 200 -19.28 2.89 -0.52
C LYS A 200 -19.60 2.87 0.96
N LEU A 201 -20.19 3.96 1.46
CA LEU A 201 -20.51 4.09 2.87
C LEU A 201 -21.83 3.36 3.19
N PRO A 202 -21.85 2.32 4.04
CA PRO A 202 -23.11 1.68 4.45
C PRO A 202 -23.99 2.62 5.27
N LEU A 203 -25.29 2.68 4.94
CA LEU A 203 -26.30 3.48 5.64
C LEU A 203 -27.27 2.62 6.45
N GLU A 204 -27.59 1.45 5.94
CA GLU A 204 -28.51 0.49 6.56
C GLU A 204 -27.90 -0.91 6.41
N PHE A 205 -28.18 -1.78 7.37
CA PHE A 205 -27.75 -3.16 7.34
C PHE A 205 -28.85 -4.08 7.87
N GLU A 206 -28.75 -5.34 7.49
CA GLU A 206 -29.44 -6.44 8.15
C GLU A 206 -28.42 -7.46 8.65
N LYS A 207 -28.85 -8.40 9.49
CA LYS A 207 -27.99 -9.48 9.95
C LYS A 207 -28.66 -10.83 9.81
N PHE A 208 -27.85 -11.85 9.60
CA PHE A 208 -28.30 -13.23 9.70
C PHE A 208 -27.33 -14.04 10.56
N SER A 209 -27.82 -15.13 11.13
CA SER A 209 -27.01 -16.00 11.96
C SER A 209 -26.67 -17.33 11.31
N ILE A 210 -25.49 -17.87 11.66
CA ILE A 210 -25.05 -19.22 11.33
C ILE A 210 -24.71 -19.94 12.64
N GLU A 211 -25.34 -21.09 12.87
CA GLU A 211 -25.07 -21.94 14.03
C GLU A 211 -23.84 -22.83 13.79
N LYS A 212 -23.11 -23.23 14.85
CA LYS A 212 -21.87 -24.05 14.74
C LYS A 212 -22.02 -25.31 13.88
N SER A 213 -23.15 -25.99 13.97
CA SER A 213 -23.42 -27.23 13.22
C SER A 213 -23.97 -27.00 11.80
N GLN A 214 -24.26 -25.76 11.43
CA GLN A 214 -24.86 -25.42 10.15
C GLN A 214 -23.83 -25.59 9.03
N LYS A 215 -24.20 -26.32 7.96
CA LYS A 215 -23.35 -26.53 6.78
C LYS A 215 -23.68 -25.59 5.62
N ILE A 216 -24.92 -25.15 5.54
CA ILE A 216 -25.43 -24.29 4.48
C ILE A 216 -26.35 -23.24 5.10
N LYS A 217 -26.18 -21.98 4.71
CA LYS A 217 -27.05 -20.86 5.06
C LYS A 217 -27.63 -20.24 3.81
N GLN A 218 -28.97 -20.18 3.73
CA GLN A 218 -29.64 -19.38 2.71
C GLN A 218 -29.74 -17.93 3.19
N TYR A 219 -29.36 -17.00 2.33
CA TYR A 219 -29.54 -15.57 2.54
C TYR A 219 -30.06 -14.95 1.24
N LYS A 220 -31.32 -14.51 1.27
CA LYS A 220 -32.08 -14.13 0.06
C LYS A 220 -32.09 -15.29 -0.95
N ASN A 221 -31.68 -15.03 -2.20
CA ASN A 221 -31.60 -16.00 -3.29
C ASN A 221 -30.20 -16.64 -3.42
N GLN A 222 -29.32 -16.42 -2.45
CA GLN A 222 -27.94 -16.86 -2.50
C GLN A 222 -27.64 -17.88 -1.39
N THR A 223 -26.76 -18.82 -1.71
CA THR A 223 -26.33 -19.87 -0.79
C THR A 223 -24.94 -19.54 -0.25
N ILE A 224 -24.81 -19.57 1.08
CA ILE A 224 -23.53 -19.45 1.79
C ILE A 224 -23.17 -20.84 2.32
N GLU A 225 -21.99 -21.31 1.98
CA GLU A 225 -21.45 -22.59 2.44
C GLU A 225 -20.59 -22.38 3.68
N VAL A 226 -20.83 -23.20 4.71
CA VAL A 226 -20.06 -23.18 5.96
C VAL A 226 -19.12 -24.38 5.91
N GLU A 227 -17.86 -24.12 5.55
CA GLU A 227 -16.87 -25.18 5.45
C GLU A 227 -16.56 -25.76 6.83
N SER A 228 -16.23 -24.89 7.78
CA SER A 228 -16.05 -25.28 9.18
C SER A 228 -16.30 -24.14 10.16
N ILE A 229 -16.75 -24.50 11.36
CA ILE A 229 -16.73 -23.68 12.57
C ILE A 229 -16.04 -24.55 13.62
N GLU A 230 -14.74 -24.35 13.76
CA GLU A 230 -13.86 -25.14 14.64
C GLU A 230 -13.25 -24.18 15.65
N ASP A 231 -13.41 -24.49 16.93
CA ASP A 231 -12.88 -23.66 18.01
C ASP A 231 -13.32 -22.19 17.86
N ASN A 232 -12.35 -21.29 17.72
CA ASN A 232 -12.52 -19.85 17.59
C ASN A 232 -12.42 -19.36 16.13
N ILE A 233 -12.49 -20.27 15.14
CA ILE A 233 -12.30 -19.95 13.71
C ILE A 233 -13.53 -20.40 12.89
N VAL A 234 -13.96 -19.52 11.98
CA VAL A 234 -14.95 -19.82 10.95
C VAL A 234 -14.32 -19.78 9.56
N LYS A 235 -14.68 -20.75 8.73
CA LYS A 235 -14.38 -20.80 7.30
C LYS A 235 -15.68 -20.80 6.51
N LEU A 236 -15.90 -19.74 5.72
CA LEU A 236 -17.09 -19.56 4.90
C LEU A 236 -16.72 -19.48 3.42
N LYS A 237 -17.57 -20.03 2.58
CA LYS A 237 -17.59 -19.74 1.15
C LYS A 237 -18.83 -18.90 0.84
N ILE A 238 -18.60 -17.64 0.48
CA ILE A 238 -19.63 -16.62 0.34
C ILE A 238 -19.65 -16.11 -1.12
N PRO A 239 -20.79 -16.05 -1.81
CA PRO A 239 -20.87 -15.42 -3.12
C PRO A 239 -20.35 -13.98 -3.10
N VAL A 240 -19.55 -13.58 -4.09
CA VAL A 240 -18.94 -12.22 -4.18
C VAL A 240 -20.01 -11.12 -4.10
N GLU A 241 -21.19 -11.37 -4.68
CA GLU A 241 -22.36 -10.48 -4.63
C GLU A 241 -22.82 -10.17 -3.19
N ILE A 242 -22.67 -11.11 -2.26
CA ILE A 242 -22.96 -10.89 -0.83
C ILE A 242 -21.73 -10.34 -0.12
N TYR A 243 -20.55 -10.94 -0.38
CA TYR A 243 -19.34 -10.62 0.36
C TYR A 243 -18.97 -9.14 0.28
N SER A 244 -19.10 -8.54 -0.92
CA SER A 244 -18.88 -7.11 -1.15
C SER A 244 -19.78 -6.17 -0.34
N ALA A 245 -20.85 -6.70 0.26
CA ALA A 245 -21.77 -5.96 1.13
C ALA A 245 -21.63 -6.33 2.62
N ILE A 246 -20.77 -7.28 2.99
CA ILE A 246 -20.54 -7.63 4.40
C ILE A 246 -19.71 -6.52 5.06
N ILE A 247 -20.22 -6.03 6.19
CA ILE A 247 -19.62 -4.91 6.95
C ILE A 247 -19.10 -5.34 8.33
N GLY A 248 -19.26 -6.61 8.70
CA GLY A 248 -18.71 -7.11 9.95
C GLY A 248 -19.21 -8.50 10.34
N TYR A 249 -18.60 -9.03 11.40
CA TYR A 249 -18.92 -10.32 12.01
C TYR A 249 -18.91 -10.18 13.54
N GLN A 250 -19.87 -10.82 14.21
CA GLN A 250 -19.84 -11.02 15.66
C GLN A 250 -20.11 -12.49 15.99
N GLY A 251 -19.39 -13.01 16.97
CA GLY A 251 -19.51 -14.38 17.46
C GLY A 251 -20.21 -14.43 18.81
N TYR A 252 -20.75 -15.58 19.17
CA TYR A 252 -21.22 -15.90 20.51
C TYR A 252 -20.53 -17.18 20.96
N ASN A 253 -20.00 -17.18 22.19
CA ASN A 253 -19.40 -18.38 22.78
C ASN A 253 -20.45 -19.26 23.47
N ASP A 254 -20.02 -20.37 24.08
CA ASP A 254 -20.92 -21.32 24.75
C ASP A 254 -21.66 -20.71 25.94
N GLN A 255 -21.10 -19.67 26.55
CA GLN A 255 -21.71 -18.87 27.62
C GLN A 255 -22.64 -17.76 27.10
N ASN A 256 -22.84 -17.68 25.77
CA ASN A 256 -23.58 -16.64 25.05
C ASN A 256 -22.98 -15.22 25.20
N PHE A 257 -21.69 -15.10 25.50
CA PHE A 257 -21.02 -13.80 25.42
C PHE A 257 -20.77 -13.44 23.96
N ARG A 258 -21.16 -12.22 23.58
CA ARG A 258 -20.88 -11.67 22.25
C ARG A 258 -19.42 -11.27 22.12
N MET A 259 -18.84 -11.49 20.94
CA MET A 259 -17.44 -11.26 20.65
C MET A 259 -17.29 -10.57 19.30
N ASN A 260 -16.40 -9.58 19.20
CA ASN A 260 -15.98 -9.04 17.91
C ASN A 260 -14.92 -9.96 17.28
N SER A 261 -14.86 -10.00 15.95
CA SER A 261 -13.77 -10.68 15.25
C SER A 261 -12.44 -9.96 15.54
N ASN A 262 -11.39 -10.71 15.87
CA ASN A 262 -10.05 -10.15 16.10
C ASN A 262 -9.19 -10.18 14.82
N ALA A 263 -9.52 -11.06 13.87
CA ALA A 263 -8.88 -11.13 12.58
C ALA A 263 -9.83 -11.60 11.48
N LEU A 264 -9.57 -11.13 10.26
CA LEU A 264 -10.32 -11.43 9.05
C LEU A 264 -9.36 -11.60 7.88
N SER A 265 -9.58 -12.60 7.05
CA SER A 265 -8.92 -12.76 5.76
C SER A 265 -9.92 -13.27 4.73
N SER A 266 -9.79 -12.82 3.50
CA SER A 266 -10.54 -13.38 2.38
C SER A 266 -9.66 -13.55 1.16
N THR A 267 -9.99 -14.56 0.36
CA THR A 267 -9.37 -14.80 -0.94
C THR A 267 -10.43 -15.20 -1.95
N PRO A 268 -10.41 -14.66 -3.17
CA PRO A 268 -11.34 -15.08 -4.21
C PRO A 268 -11.18 -16.57 -4.51
N ILE A 269 -12.28 -17.22 -4.85
CA ILE A 269 -12.33 -18.58 -5.38
C ILE A 269 -12.57 -18.46 -6.88
N LEU A 270 -11.58 -18.91 -7.66
CA LEU A 270 -11.70 -18.98 -9.11
C LEU A 270 -12.57 -20.17 -9.50
N GLU A 271 -13.67 -19.88 -10.18
CA GLU A 271 -14.61 -20.88 -10.67
C GLU A 271 -15.00 -20.60 -12.11
N ILE A 272 -15.51 -21.62 -12.80
CA ILE A 272 -16.10 -21.42 -14.12
C ILE A 272 -17.37 -20.57 -13.98
N ARG A 273 -17.45 -19.51 -14.79
CA ARG A 273 -18.52 -18.50 -14.74
C ARG A 273 -19.90 -19.15 -14.89
N LYS A 274 -20.89 -18.60 -14.17
CA LYS A 274 -22.27 -19.11 -14.19
C LYS A 274 -22.88 -19.10 -15.60
N ASP A 275 -22.61 -18.05 -16.38
CA ASP A 275 -23.07 -17.91 -17.77
C ASP A 275 -22.47 -18.97 -18.69
N VAL A 276 -21.18 -19.28 -18.55
CA VAL A 276 -20.49 -20.35 -19.29
C VAL A 276 -21.09 -21.71 -18.96
N LYS A 277 -21.27 -22.03 -17.67
CA LYS A 277 -21.94 -23.28 -17.22
C LYS A 277 -23.34 -23.43 -17.84
N SER A 278 -24.14 -22.38 -17.77
CA SER A 278 -25.51 -22.34 -18.33
C SER A 278 -25.50 -22.54 -19.85
N ASN A 279 -24.63 -21.83 -20.57
CA ASN A 279 -24.51 -21.94 -22.02
C ASN A 279 -24.08 -23.33 -22.50
N LEU A 280 -23.13 -23.98 -21.81
CA LEU A 280 -22.74 -25.36 -22.13
C LEU A 280 -23.89 -26.35 -21.91
N LYS A 281 -24.63 -26.21 -20.80
CA LYS A 281 -25.79 -27.06 -20.49
C LYS A 281 -26.92 -26.86 -21.51
N ASN A 282 -27.25 -25.62 -21.84
CA ASN A 282 -28.27 -25.31 -22.84
C ASN A 282 -27.92 -25.91 -24.22
N LEU A 283 -26.63 -25.85 -24.61
CA LEU A 283 -26.17 -26.48 -25.85
C LEU A 283 -26.33 -28.02 -25.81
N LEU A 284 -26.06 -28.63 -24.65
CA LEU A 284 -26.22 -30.08 -24.45
C LEU A 284 -27.70 -30.48 -24.55
N ASP A 285 -28.59 -29.67 -23.99
CA ASP A 285 -30.04 -29.90 -24.05
C ASP A 285 -30.54 -29.83 -25.50
N ILE A 286 -30.04 -28.88 -26.29
CA ILE A 286 -30.35 -28.77 -27.73
C ILE A 286 -29.88 -30.02 -28.47
N PHE A 287 -28.62 -30.46 -28.28
CA PHE A 287 -28.09 -31.66 -28.93
C PHE A 287 -28.89 -32.91 -28.53
N SER A 288 -29.22 -33.02 -27.24
CA SER A 288 -30.01 -34.14 -26.72
C SER A 288 -31.42 -34.17 -27.31
N ALA A 289 -32.05 -33.01 -27.52
CA ALA A 289 -33.36 -32.91 -28.17
C ALA A 289 -33.30 -33.36 -29.64
N VAL A 290 -32.28 -32.94 -30.40
CA VAL A 290 -32.08 -33.40 -31.79
C VAL A 290 -31.83 -34.91 -31.87
N LEU A 291 -31.06 -35.47 -30.94
CA LEU A 291 -30.77 -36.91 -30.93
C LEU A 291 -32.03 -37.77 -30.67
N LYS A 292 -33.01 -37.23 -29.93
CA LYS A 292 -34.28 -37.90 -29.59
C LYS A 292 -35.33 -37.88 -30.69
N THR A 293 -35.34 -36.86 -31.56
CA THR A 293 -36.32 -36.80 -32.67
C THR A 293 -35.94 -37.73 -33.81
N ASN A 294 -36.93 -38.30 -34.50
CA ASN A 294 -36.76 -39.06 -35.74
C ASN A 294 -37.20 -38.26 -36.98
N ASP A 295 -37.65 -37.02 -36.80
CA ASP A 295 -38.09 -36.12 -37.86
C ASP A 295 -36.96 -35.14 -38.23
N ALA A 296 -36.58 -35.13 -39.52
CA ALA A 296 -35.51 -34.27 -40.02
C ALA A 296 -35.86 -32.77 -39.99
N ASN A 297 -37.13 -32.40 -40.17
CA ASN A 297 -37.59 -31.02 -40.09
C ASN A 297 -37.62 -30.53 -38.64
N GLU A 298 -38.09 -31.37 -37.72
CA GLU A 298 -38.06 -31.08 -36.29
C GLU A 298 -36.62 -30.89 -35.78
N ALA A 299 -35.70 -31.78 -36.20
CA ALA A 299 -34.28 -31.66 -35.89
C ALA A 299 -33.70 -30.30 -36.35
N LYS A 300 -34.01 -29.88 -37.58
CA LYS A 300 -33.56 -28.59 -38.13
C LYS A 300 -34.14 -27.40 -37.36
N GLN A 301 -35.39 -27.47 -36.91
CA GLN A 301 -36.02 -26.43 -36.09
C GLN A 301 -35.39 -26.35 -34.69
N ILE A 302 -35.07 -27.48 -34.07
CA ILE A 302 -34.40 -27.48 -32.76
C ILE A 302 -33.01 -26.82 -32.86
N LEU A 303 -32.27 -27.07 -33.94
CA LEU A 303 -30.95 -26.47 -34.16
C LEU A 303 -30.97 -24.93 -34.24
N THR A 304 -32.09 -24.30 -34.60
CA THR A 304 -32.17 -22.83 -34.65
C THR A 304 -32.14 -22.19 -33.26
N LYS A 305 -32.28 -22.98 -32.19
CA LYS A 305 -32.12 -22.53 -30.80
C LYS A 305 -30.65 -22.32 -30.40
N ILE A 306 -29.70 -22.78 -31.23
CA ILE A 306 -28.28 -22.56 -30.99
C ILE A 306 -27.98 -21.07 -31.15
N ASN A 307 -27.21 -20.50 -30.23
CA ASN A 307 -26.79 -19.10 -30.30
C ASN A 307 -25.26 -18.93 -30.17
N GLN A 308 -24.78 -17.71 -30.40
CA GLN A 308 -23.36 -17.42 -30.40
C GLN A 308 -22.72 -17.63 -29.02
N ASN A 309 -23.41 -17.26 -27.94
CA ASN A 309 -22.88 -17.39 -26.58
C ASN A 309 -22.59 -18.85 -26.20
N GLN A 310 -23.43 -19.79 -26.65
CA GLN A 310 -23.22 -21.23 -26.48
C GLN A 310 -21.96 -21.73 -27.20
N LEU A 311 -21.76 -21.29 -28.46
CA LEU A 311 -20.58 -21.69 -29.24
C LEU A 311 -19.29 -21.05 -28.70
N THR A 312 -19.36 -19.78 -28.31
CA THR A 312 -18.23 -19.07 -27.68
C THR A 312 -17.86 -19.72 -26.35
N ALA A 313 -18.84 -20.08 -25.51
CA ALA A 313 -18.61 -20.81 -24.26
C ALA A 313 -17.96 -22.18 -24.52
N ARG A 314 -18.47 -22.96 -25.49
CA ARG A 314 -17.86 -24.23 -25.91
C ARG A 314 -16.41 -24.05 -26.35
N HIS A 315 -16.13 -23.05 -27.18
CA HIS A 315 -14.80 -22.79 -27.70
C HIS A 315 -13.81 -22.41 -26.59
N HIS A 316 -14.10 -21.35 -25.82
CA HIS A 316 -13.20 -20.91 -24.75
C HIS A 316 -13.01 -21.98 -23.67
N MET A 317 -14.05 -22.77 -23.36
CA MET A 317 -13.93 -23.87 -22.40
C MET A 317 -13.07 -25.01 -22.95
N ALA A 318 -13.11 -25.28 -24.27
CA ALA A 318 -12.21 -26.24 -24.89
C ALA A 318 -10.75 -25.78 -24.85
N GLU A 319 -10.49 -24.49 -25.09
CA GLU A 319 -9.16 -23.89 -24.95
C GLU A 319 -8.64 -24.02 -23.52
N PHE A 320 -9.44 -23.62 -22.54
CA PHE A 320 -9.09 -23.73 -21.13
C PHE A 320 -8.87 -25.19 -20.71
N ASN A 321 -9.76 -26.11 -21.11
CA ASN A 321 -9.60 -27.53 -20.83
C ASN A 321 -8.31 -28.09 -21.44
N SER A 322 -7.94 -27.67 -22.66
CA SER A 322 -6.71 -28.10 -23.33
C SER A 322 -5.47 -27.66 -22.53
N TYR A 323 -5.42 -26.38 -22.15
CA TYR A 323 -4.36 -25.87 -21.28
C TYR A 323 -4.31 -26.65 -19.95
N PHE A 324 -5.44 -26.80 -19.27
CA PHE A 324 -5.53 -27.47 -17.99
C PHE A 324 -5.12 -28.95 -18.06
N SER A 325 -5.51 -29.66 -19.13
CA SER A 325 -5.13 -31.06 -19.35
C SER A 325 -3.62 -31.24 -19.63
N GLY A 326 -2.94 -30.17 -20.05
CA GLY A 326 -1.50 -30.15 -20.28
C GLY A 326 -0.67 -29.76 -19.05
N LEU A 327 -1.29 -29.43 -17.92
CA LEU A 327 -0.57 -29.07 -16.69
C LEU A 327 0.14 -30.29 -16.10
N THR A 328 1.40 -30.09 -15.69
CA THR A 328 2.23 -31.12 -15.05
C THR A 328 2.56 -30.70 -13.62
N GLU A 329 2.79 -31.67 -12.73
CA GLU A 329 3.26 -31.37 -11.37
C GLU A 329 4.55 -30.55 -11.36
N LYS A 330 5.44 -30.80 -12.33
CA LYS A 330 6.68 -30.05 -12.50
C LYS A 330 6.39 -28.56 -12.72
N ARG A 331 5.43 -28.24 -13.58
CA ARG A 331 5.03 -26.85 -13.87
C ARG A 331 4.50 -26.13 -12.64
N ILE A 332 3.69 -26.81 -11.83
CA ILE A 332 3.13 -26.28 -10.58
C ILE A 332 4.26 -25.95 -9.59
N LYS A 333 5.18 -26.92 -9.37
CA LYS A 333 6.34 -26.74 -8.48
C LYS A 333 7.29 -25.64 -8.94
N GLU A 334 7.50 -25.48 -10.25
CA GLU A 334 8.35 -24.44 -10.84
C GLU A 334 7.82 -23.02 -10.63
N LEU A 335 6.50 -22.83 -10.60
CA LEU A 335 5.87 -21.51 -10.49
C LEU A 335 5.71 -21.04 -9.05
N GLY A 336 5.45 -21.97 -8.12
CA GLY A 336 4.97 -21.62 -6.79
C GLY A 336 3.51 -21.14 -6.80
N ASP A 337 2.96 -20.87 -5.62
CA ASP A 337 1.50 -20.82 -5.43
C ASP A 337 0.84 -19.60 -6.07
N ILE A 338 1.34 -18.40 -5.78
CA ILE A 338 0.78 -17.15 -6.31
C ILE A 338 0.97 -17.05 -7.84
N PRO A 339 2.18 -17.27 -8.40
CA PRO A 339 2.35 -17.19 -9.86
C PRO A 339 1.56 -18.26 -10.62
N PHE A 340 1.39 -19.45 -10.04
CA PHE A 340 0.50 -20.47 -10.62
C PHE A 340 -0.95 -20.03 -10.59
N TYR A 341 -1.42 -19.46 -9.47
CA TYR A 341 -2.78 -18.97 -9.34
C TYR A 341 -3.11 -17.88 -10.37
N GLU A 342 -2.19 -16.94 -10.58
CA GLU A 342 -2.31 -15.89 -11.60
C GLU A 342 -2.24 -16.45 -13.03
N GLU A 343 -1.40 -17.45 -13.30
CA GLU A 343 -1.33 -18.08 -14.63
C GLU A 343 -2.67 -18.75 -15.00
N ILE A 344 -3.26 -19.50 -14.06
CA ILE A 344 -4.58 -20.11 -14.27
C ILE A 344 -5.65 -19.05 -14.50
N ALA A 345 -5.65 -17.96 -13.72
CA ALA A 345 -6.59 -16.86 -13.87
C ALA A 345 -6.48 -16.23 -15.27
N GLU A 346 -5.27 -15.94 -15.73
CA GLU A 346 -5.01 -15.35 -17.04
C GLU A 346 -5.40 -16.31 -18.20
N LYS A 347 -5.02 -17.58 -18.11
CA LYS A 347 -5.37 -18.59 -19.12
C LYS A 347 -6.86 -18.91 -19.14
N GLY A 348 -7.52 -18.74 -18.00
CA GLY A 348 -8.93 -18.96 -17.81
C GLY A 348 -9.80 -17.72 -17.99
N LYS A 349 -9.26 -16.53 -18.26
CA LYS A 349 -9.99 -15.24 -18.17
C LYS A 349 -11.31 -15.15 -18.95
N ASN A 350 -11.47 -15.97 -19.99
CA ASN A 350 -12.68 -16.04 -20.80
C ASN A 350 -13.75 -16.99 -20.24
N VAL A 351 -13.42 -17.83 -19.26
CA VAL A 351 -14.32 -18.86 -18.69
C VAL A 351 -14.32 -18.92 -17.17
N ILE A 352 -13.32 -18.38 -16.50
CA ILE A 352 -13.17 -18.32 -15.04
C ILE A 352 -13.46 -16.91 -14.54
N ALA A 353 -14.08 -16.79 -13.36
CA ALA A 353 -14.14 -15.56 -12.58
C ALA A 353 -14.08 -15.87 -11.07
N ALA A 354 -13.89 -14.84 -10.26
CA ALA A 354 -14.14 -14.89 -8.83
C ALA A 354 -15.66 -14.85 -8.60
N GLU A 355 -16.28 -16.01 -8.39
CA GLU A 355 -17.73 -16.12 -8.16
C GLU A 355 -18.06 -16.18 -6.65
N ASN A 356 -17.10 -16.69 -5.87
CA ASN A 356 -17.20 -16.82 -4.42
C ASN A 356 -15.92 -16.29 -3.77
N GLU A 357 -16.03 -15.90 -2.51
CA GLU A 357 -14.94 -15.52 -1.61
C GLU A 357 -14.81 -16.60 -0.55
N PHE A 358 -13.58 -17.02 -0.31
CA PHE A 358 -13.25 -17.85 0.82
C PHE A 358 -12.84 -16.98 1.98
N VAL A 359 -13.61 -17.02 3.06
CA VAL A 359 -13.51 -16.10 4.18
C VAL A 359 -13.12 -16.85 5.45
N PHE A 360 -12.09 -16.35 6.11
CA PHE A 360 -11.66 -16.75 7.43
C PHE A 360 -11.97 -15.66 8.44
N VAL A 361 -12.70 -16.01 9.50
CA VAL A 361 -12.99 -15.10 10.61
C VAL A 361 -12.50 -15.75 11.90
N GLU A 362 -11.66 -15.04 12.64
CA GLU A 362 -11.18 -15.45 13.95
C GLU A 362 -11.86 -14.65 15.05
N PHE A 363 -12.16 -15.33 16.17
CA PHE A 363 -12.71 -14.76 17.38
C PHE A 363 -11.78 -15.03 18.59
N PRO A 364 -11.92 -14.27 19.69
CA PRO A 364 -11.09 -14.46 20.88
C PRO A 364 -11.34 -15.76 21.67
N ASP A 365 -12.48 -16.43 21.45
CA ASP A 365 -12.92 -17.62 22.18
C ASP A 365 -13.77 -18.53 21.28
N ASP A 366 -14.10 -19.73 21.75
CA ASP A 366 -14.81 -20.75 20.99
C ASP A 366 -16.19 -20.28 20.53
N ILE A 367 -16.57 -20.70 19.32
CA ILE A 367 -17.77 -20.23 18.64
C ILE A 367 -18.89 -21.24 18.82
N LYS A 368 -20.03 -20.76 19.31
CA LYS A 368 -21.33 -21.42 19.29
C LYS A 368 -22.17 -20.97 18.10
N LYS A 369 -22.11 -19.68 17.78
CA LYS A 369 -22.93 -19.04 16.75
C LYS A 369 -22.22 -17.80 16.22
N ILE A 370 -22.42 -17.47 14.96
CA ILE A 370 -22.01 -16.18 14.38
C ILE A 370 -23.19 -15.38 13.85
N GLU A 371 -23.05 -14.06 13.90
CA GLU A 371 -23.88 -13.08 13.22
C GLU A 371 -23.03 -12.39 12.15
N VAL A 372 -23.56 -12.36 10.93
CA VAL A 372 -22.96 -11.68 9.78
C VAL A 372 -23.80 -10.44 9.48
N PHE A 373 -23.15 -9.30 9.36
CA PHE A 373 -23.78 -8.01 9.12
C PHE A 373 -23.61 -7.62 7.65
N VAL A 374 -24.73 -7.44 6.95
CA VAL A 374 -24.75 -7.15 5.51
C VAL A 374 -25.42 -5.81 5.28
N ALA A 375 -24.69 -4.88 4.67
CA ALA A 375 -25.23 -3.60 4.26
C ALA A 375 -26.30 -3.79 3.17
N THR A 376 -27.45 -3.14 3.35
CA THR A 376 -28.59 -3.19 2.43
C THR A 376 -28.75 -1.90 1.64
N LYS A 377 -28.10 -0.82 2.09
CA LYS A 377 -28.12 0.50 1.47
C LYS A 377 -26.78 1.17 1.64
N PHE A 378 -26.34 1.85 0.59
CA PHE A 378 -25.07 2.57 0.54
C PHE A 378 -25.29 4.03 0.16
N ASN A 379 -24.35 4.87 0.58
CA ASN A 379 -24.09 6.19 0.03
C ASN A 379 -22.77 6.13 -0.74
N ASP A 380 -22.82 6.34 -2.05
CA ASP A 380 -21.63 6.36 -2.90
C ASP A 380 -20.97 7.73 -2.82
N LEU A 381 -19.92 7.83 -2.02
CA LEU A 381 -19.09 9.02 -1.96
C LEU A 381 -18.04 8.95 -3.08
N ARG A 382 -17.91 10.04 -3.86
CA ARG A 382 -16.92 10.13 -4.94
C ARG A 382 -16.21 11.48 -4.91
N GLN A 383 -14.93 11.47 -5.22
CA GLN A 383 -14.09 12.65 -5.46
C GLN A 383 -13.24 12.41 -6.70
N THR A 384 -12.94 13.47 -7.45
CA THR A 384 -11.95 13.41 -8.53
C THR A 384 -10.85 14.40 -8.19
N ASN A 385 -9.63 13.88 -8.03
CA ASN A 385 -8.48 14.69 -7.64
C ASN A 385 -7.30 14.45 -8.59
N MET A 386 -6.45 15.46 -8.74
CA MET A 386 -5.12 15.31 -9.29
C MET A 386 -4.17 14.84 -8.18
N VAL A 387 -4.02 13.53 -8.06
CA VAL A 387 -3.14 12.90 -7.07
C VAL A 387 -1.70 13.06 -7.54
N LYS A 388 -0.82 13.56 -6.66
CA LYS A 388 0.57 13.84 -7.00
C LYS A 388 1.50 12.70 -6.61
N PHE A 389 2.58 12.54 -7.35
CA PHE A 389 3.65 11.63 -6.99
C PHE A 389 4.30 12.08 -5.68
N ASN A 390 4.52 11.15 -4.75
CA ASN A 390 5.33 11.37 -3.56
C ASN A 390 6.13 10.10 -3.26
N ASN A 391 7.43 10.22 -2.99
CA ASN A 391 8.27 9.07 -2.66
C ASN A 391 8.32 8.94 -1.13
N HIS A 392 7.32 8.30 -0.53
CA HIS A 392 7.15 8.26 0.92
C HIS A 392 8.13 7.30 1.63
N ARG A 393 8.81 6.40 0.89
CA ARG A 393 9.56 5.28 1.49
C ARG A 393 11.05 5.52 1.74
N SER A 394 11.59 6.67 1.36
CA SER A 394 12.97 7.04 1.72
C SER A 394 12.96 8.38 2.42
N THR A 395 13.73 8.47 3.51
CA THR A 395 14.12 9.73 4.14
C THR A 395 14.33 10.81 3.06
N PRO A 396 13.75 12.03 3.17
CA PRO A 396 13.76 13.08 2.15
C PRO A 396 15.13 13.57 1.64
N LYS A 397 16.22 12.88 1.99
CA LYS A 397 17.59 13.22 1.65
C LYS A 397 17.82 13.03 0.15
N TYR A 398 17.43 14.08 -0.58
CA TYR A 398 18.02 14.57 -1.82
C TYR A 398 17.91 13.64 -3.04
N PHE A 399 16.72 13.10 -3.25
CA PHE A 399 16.30 12.67 -4.58
C PHE A 399 16.06 13.92 -5.44
N ASP A 400 16.75 14.06 -6.58
CA ASP A 400 16.40 15.11 -7.53
C ASP A 400 15.01 14.80 -8.10
N VAL A 401 13.99 15.45 -7.57
CA VAL A 401 12.60 15.23 -8.01
C VAL A 401 12.37 15.67 -9.45
N ASN A 402 13.21 16.56 -9.98
CA ASN A 402 13.11 17.09 -11.34
C ASN A 402 13.86 16.24 -12.37
N GLN A 403 14.98 15.65 -11.98
CA GLN A 403 15.84 14.80 -12.82
C GLN A 403 16.27 13.51 -12.13
N PRO A 404 15.31 12.67 -11.70
CA PRO A 404 15.61 11.43 -11.01
C PRO A 404 16.29 10.41 -11.92
N ASN A 405 17.26 9.70 -11.37
CA ASN A 405 17.53 8.34 -11.82
C ASN A 405 16.81 7.37 -10.90
N ILE A 406 16.28 6.30 -11.46
CA ILE A 406 15.28 5.44 -10.82
C ILE A 406 15.69 4.00 -11.04
N ILE A 407 15.63 3.21 -9.96
CA ILE A 407 15.75 1.77 -10.07
C ILE A 407 14.50 1.22 -10.76
N TYR A 408 14.71 0.47 -11.84
CA TYR A 408 13.66 -0.35 -12.43
C TYR A 408 14.02 -1.82 -12.31
N ASN A 409 13.01 -2.68 -12.36
CA ASN A 409 13.18 -4.11 -12.34
C ASN A 409 12.60 -4.77 -13.61
N THR A 410 13.09 -5.96 -13.90
CA THR A 410 12.51 -6.86 -14.90
C THR A 410 12.50 -8.28 -14.34
N TYR A 411 11.58 -9.11 -14.81
CA TYR A 411 11.52 -10.51 -14.44
C TYR A 411 11.75 -11.39 -15.67
N GLU A 412 12.79 -12.21 -15.60
CA GLU A 412 13.03 -13.24 -16.61
C GLU A 412 12.83 -14.63 -15.99
N LYS A 413 11.96 -15.43 -16.61
CA LYS A 413 11.65 -16.78 -16.15
C LYS A 413 12.94 -17.61 -16.05
N GLY A 414 13.24 -18.12 -14.86
CA GLY A 414 14.42 -18.94 -14.59
C GLY A 414 15.68 -18.16 -14.16
N LYS A 415 15.70 -16.82 -14.32
CA LYS A 415 16.75 -15.95 -13.79
C LYS A 415 16.30 -15.11 -12.60
N GLY A 416 14.98 -14.92 -12.43
CA GLY A 416 14.42 -14.15 -11.33
C GLY A 416 14.28 -12.67 -11.67
N ILE A 417 14.24 -11.84 -10.63
CA ILE A 417 14.14 -10.39 -10.76
C ILE A 417 15.55 -9.82 -10.89
N THR A 418 15.77 -8.99 -11.89
CA THR A 418 17.00 -8.21 -12.02
C THR A 418 16.70 -6.72 -12.07
N TYR A 419 17.68 -5.92 -11.66
CA TYR A 419 17.55 -4.48 -11.47
C TYR A 419 18.50 -3.72 -12.38
N GLY A 420 18.02 -2.57 -12.85
CA GLY A 420 18.76 -1.60 -13.67
C GLY A 420 18.42 -0.18 -13.25
N VAL A 421 18.95 0.80 -14.00
CA VAL A 421 18.69 2.23 -13.75
C VAL A 421 18.17 2.90 -14.99
N SER A 422 17.06 3.62 -14.87
CA SER A 422 16.51 4.49 -15.91
C SER A 422 16.49 5.93 -15.45
N ASN A 423 16.48 6.87 -16.38
CA ASN A 423 16.20 8.27 -16.06
C ASN A 423 14.68 8.50 -15.98
N LYS A 424 14.29 9.73 -15.61
CA LYS A 424 12.89 10.17 -15.54
C LYS A 424 12.07 9.95 -16.81
N ASP A 425 12.71 9.96 -17.97
CA ASP A 425 12.03 9.84 -19.27
C ASP A 425 11.84 8.36 -19.66
N GLY A 426 12.30 7.42 -18.82
CA GLY A 426 12.24 5.99 -19.06
C GLY A 426 13.39 5.46 -19.90
N GLU A 427 14.39 6.29 -20.23
CA GLU A 427 15.59 5.82 -20.92
C GLU A 427 16.42 4.96 -19.97
N LYS A 428 16.74 3.75 -20.40
CA LYS A 428 17.61 2.84 -19.66
C LYS A 428 19.05 3.34 -19.73
N ILE A 429 19.55 3.81 -18.60
CA ILE A 429 20.96 4.21 -18.45
C ILE A 429 21.80 2.97 -18.19
N ILE A 430 21.33 2.12 -17.27
CA ILE A 430 21.96 0.83 -16.95
C ILE A 430 20.95 -0.29 -17.25
N PRO A 431 21.31 -1.30 -18.07
CA PRO A 431 20.43 -2.45 -18.32
C PRO A 431 20.21 -3.26 -17.05
N ALA A 432 19.03 -3.85 -16.91
CA ALA A 432 18.70 -4.69 -15.76
C ALA A 432 19.51 -5.99 -15.77
N LYS A 433 20.50 -6.06 -14.88
CA LYS A 433 21.46 -7.18 -14.81
C LYS A 433 21.95 -7.51 -13.40
N PHE A 434 21.55 -6.72 -12.40
CA PHE A 434 21.97 -6.91 -11.02
C PHE A 434 20.89 -7.65 -10.25
N ASP A 435 21.28 -8.63 -9.43
CA ASP A 435 20.35 -9.37 -8.58
C ASP A 435 19.92 -8.55 -7.35
N ASN A 436 20.76 -7.60 -6.94
CA ASN A 436 20.46 -6.62 -5.92
C ASN A 436 21.00 -5.24 -6.34
N LEU A 437 20.17 -4.21 -6.18
CA LEU A 437 20.53 -2.83 -6.44
C LEU A 437 19.78 -1.96 -5.44
N GLN A 438 20.53 -1.26 -4.59
CA GLN A 438 19.95 -0.30 -3.65
C GLN A 438 20.30 1.11 -4.08
N GLN A 439 19.33 2.02 -3.98
CA GLN A 439 19.55 3.42 -4.27
C GLN A 439 19.99 4.15 -2.99
N ALA A 440 21.19 4.74 -3.01
CA ALA A 440 21.69 5.57 -1.93
C ALA A 440 21.44 7.07 -2.19
N GLY A 441 21.36 7.47 -3.46
CA GLY A 441 21.05 8.84 -3.89
C GLY A 441 20.67 8.89 -5.35
N ASN A 442 20.58 10.09 -5.92
CA ASN A 442 20.20 10.25 -7.33
C ASN A 442 21.19 9.55 -8.28
N ASP A 443 22.48 9.67 -8.00
CA ASP A 443 23.55 9.15 -8.85
C ASP A 443 24.38 8.08 -8.12
N TYR A 444 23.92 7.61 -6.96
CA TYR A 444 24.67 6.72 -6.07
C TYR A 444 23.87 5.48 -5.73
N PHE A 445 24.49 4.32 -5.87
CA PHE A 445 23.87 3.02 -5.72
C PHE A 445 24.79 2.09 -4.93
N ILE A 446 24.21 1.10 -4.25
CA ILE A 446 24.94 0.03 -3.58
C ILE A 446 24.71 -1.26 -4.36
N ILE A 447 25.79 -1.91 -4.75
CA ILE A 447 25.83 -3.20 -5.45
C ILE A 447 26.80 -4.08 -4.69
N ASP A 448 26.35 -5.25 -4.23
CA ASP A 448 27.17 -6.19 -3.45
C ASP A 448 27.89 -5.51 -2.27
N ASP A 449 27.15 -4.70 -1.51
CA ASP A 449 27.64 -3.90 -0.37
C ASP A 449 28.73 -2.88 -0.71
N GLN A 450 28.96 -2.58 -1.99
CA GLN A 450 29.90 -1.57 -2.46
C GLN A 450 29.18 -0.35 -3.03
N LEU A 451 29.62 0.84 -2.61
CA LEU A 451 29.15 2.10 -3.16
C LEU A 451 29.62 2.28 -4.60
N GLN A 452 28.68 2.62 -5.47
CA GLN A 452 28.86 2.85 -6.90
C GLN A 452 28.31 4.23 -7.25
N TRP A 453 29.00 4.92 -8.16
CA TRP A 453 28.51 6.13 -8.80
C TRP A 453 28.03 5.82 -10.22
N LEU A 454 26.91 6.43 -10.61
CA LEU A 454 26.37 6.37 -11.95
C LEU A 454 27.04 7.42 -12.85
N ASP A 455 27.95 6.96 -13.71
CA ASP A 455 28.47 7.76 -14.81
C ASP A 455 27.42 7.84 -15.92
N MET A 456 26.60 8.90 -15.88
CA MET A 456 25.53 9.15 -16.85
C MET A 456 26.04 9.27 -18.29
N ALA A 457 27.20 9.90 -18.49
CA ALA A 457 27.77 10.09 -19.82
C ALA A 457 28.32 8.78 -20.39
N GLY A 458 29.01 8.00 -19.55
CA GLY A 458 29.53 6.68 -19.90
C GLY A 458 28.51 5.54 -19.81
N LYS A 459 27.29 5.79 -19.32
CA LYS A 459 26.23 4.80 -19.05
C LYS A 459 26.75 3.57 -18.30
N LYS A 460 27.50 3.81 -17.21
CA LYS A 460 28.12 2.74 -16.41
C LYS A 460 28.12 3.04 -14.92
N MET A 461 28.20 1.98 -14.12
CA MET A 461 28.49 2.07 -12.70
C MET A 461 30.00 2.11 -12.48
N VAL A 462 30.46 3.03 -11.64
CA VAL A 462 31.86 3.23 -11.29
C VAL A 462 32.03 3.01 -9.79
N ALA A 463 32.84 2.03 -9.41
CA ALA A 463 33.07 1.68 -8.02
C ALA A 463 33.79 2.80 -7.27
N LEU A 464 33.35 3.05 -6.04
CA LEU A 464 33.98 3.99 -5.11
C LEU A 464 34.47 3.24 -3.85
N PRO A 465 35.42 2.28 -3.99
CA PRO A 465 35.82 1.40 -2.88
C PRO A 465 36.46 2.14 -1.70
N GLN A 466 36.90 3.38 -1.89
CA GLN A 466 37.44 4.23 -0.84
C GLN A 466 36.38 4.79 0.12
N TYR A 467 35.09 4.65 -0.20
CA TYR A 467 33.97 5.12 0.61
C TYR A 467 33.04 3.96 0.93
N GLN A 468 32.48 3.96 2.14
CA GLN A 468 31.49 2.97 2.56
C GLN A 468 30.09 3.38 2.15
N ASN A 469 29.75 4.66 2.29
CA ASN A 469 28.41 5.14 2.03
C ASN A 469 28.37 6.56 1.47
N TYR A 470 27.28 6.88 0.79
CA TYR A 470 26.90 8.23 0.38
C TYR A 470 25.81 8.75 1.33
N LEU A 471 25.98 9.97 1.84
CA LEU A 471 25.02 10.55 2.77
C LEU A 471 24.16 11.64 2.15
N GLN A 472 24.76 12.53 1.34
CA GLN A 472 24.06 13.65 0.68
C GLN A 472 24.96 14.40 -0.31
N THR A 473 24.34 15.26 -1.14
CA THR A 473 25.03 16.24 -1.99
C THR A 473 24.73 17.63 -1.46
N LEU A 474 25.76 18.37 -1.03
CA LEU A 474 25.61 19.72 -0.48
C LEU A 474 25.38 20.75 -1.60
N LYS A 475 26.09 20.60 -2.72
CA LYS A 475 25.86 21.34 -3.96
C LYS A 475 26.43 20.53 -5.13
N PRO A 476 26.11 20.85 -6.40
CA PRO A 476 26.55 20.05 -7.54
C PRO A 476 28.05 19.74 -7.51
N GLY A 477 28.38 18.45 -7.46
CA GLY A 477 29.74 17.93 -7.39
C GLY A 477 30.39 17.91 -6.00
N TYR A 478 29.74 18.37 -4.93
CA TYR A 478 30.26 18.34 -3.56
C TYR A 478 29.43 17.38 -2.72
N ASP A 479 29.91 16.16 -2.66
CA ASP A 479 29.20 15.03 -2.06
C ASP A 479 29.78 14.70 -0.69
N VAL A 480 28.91 14.26 0.20
CA VAL A 480 29.24 13.84 1.56
C VAL A 480 29.33 12.32 1.57
N PHE A 481 30.51 11.81 1.86
CA PHE A 481 30.78 10.38 1.94
C PHE A 481 31.17 9.98 3.36
N GLU A 482 30.87 8.73 3.69
CA GLU A 482 31.33 8.05 4.89
C GLU A 482 32.47 7.08 4.54
N LYS A 483 33.47 6.99 5.42
CA LYS A 483 34.50 5.95 5.40
C LYS A 483 34.93 5.59 6.83
N SER A 484 35.43 4.38 7.05
CA SER A 484 36.05 4.04 8.34
C SER A 484 37.43 4.66 8.48
N ILE A 485 37.68 5.29 9.62
CA ILE A 485 39.00 5.68 10.12
C ILE A 485 39.13 5.07 11.51
N GLU A 486 40.15 4.23 11.73
CA GLU A 486 40.38 3.57 13.03
C GLU A 486 39.12 2.86 13.57
N ASP A 487 38.43 2.13 12.68
CA ASP A 487 37.18 1.40 12.94
C ASP A 487 35.96 2.27 13.35
N ALA A 488 36.08 3.59 13.31
CA ALA A 488 34.96 4.52 13.50
C ALA A 488 34.48 5.10 12.15
N PRO A 489 33.16 5.24 11.93
CA PRO A 489 32.66 5.94 10.76
C PRO A 489 33.01 7.43 10.86
N ALA A 490 33.61 7.95 9.79
CA ALA A 490 33.94 9.35 9.65
C ALA A 490 33.42 9.88 8.32
N VAL A 491 32.98 11.12 8.32
CA VAL A 491 32.29 11.77 7.22
C VAL A 491 33.10 12.96 6.73
N GLY A 492 33.19 13.12 5.42
CA GLY A 492 33.90 14.23 4.77
C GLY A 492 33.19 14.71 3.51
N VAL A 493 33.59 15.89 3.03
CA VAL A 493 33.07 16.47 1.78
C VAL A 493 34.09 16.27 0.67
N VAL A 494 33.65 15.75 -0.46
CA VAL A 494 34.52 15.43 -1.61
C VAL A 494 33.98 16.09 -2.87
N LEU A 495 34.83 16.84 -3.55
CA LEU A 495 34.58 17.43 -4.85
C LEU A 495 34.83 16.39 -5.95
N ASN A 496 33.81 16.19 -6.80
CA ASN A 496 33.81 15.31 -7.95
C ASN A 496 34.31 13.89 -7.62
N ARG A 497 34.00 13.42 -6.41
CA ARG A 497 34.36 12.09 -5.86
C ARG A 497 35.87 11.85 -5.66
N THR A 498 36.73 12.80 -6.00
CA THR A 498 38.21 12.62 -5.99
C THR A 498 38.94 13.54 -5.03
N LYS A 499 38.53 14.82 -4.91
CA LYS A 499 39.26 15.80 -4.10
C LYS A 499 38.54 16.05 -2.79
N VAL A 500 39.17 15.68 -1.67
CA VAL A 500 38.67 16.01 -0.33
C VAL A 500 38.70 17.52 -0.13
N ILE A 501 37.55 18.10 0.21
CA ILE A 501 37.35 19.52 0.50
C ILE A 501 37.27 19.75 2.01
N LEU A 502 36.46 18.95 2.70
CA LEU A 502 36.46 18.87 4.16
C LEU A 502 36.92 17.46 4.57
N PRO A 503 37.85 17.36 5.53
CA PRO A 503 38.44 16.09 5.93
C PRO A 503 37.37 15.14 6.51
N PHE A 504 37.72 13.85 6.54
CA PHE A 504 36.88 12.82 7.16
C PHE A 504 37.13 12.83 8.67
N GLU A 505 36.51 13.75 9.38
CA GLU A 505 36.63 13.87 10.85
C GLU A 505 35.30 14.26 11.52
N TYR A 506 34.23 14.31 10.73
CA TYR A 506 32.88 14.67 11.18
C TYR A 506 32.01 13.42 11.28
N HIS A 507 30.92 13.48 12.02
CA HIS A 507 29.90 12.41 12.05
C HIS A 507 28.65 12.79 11.25
N GLY A 508 28.55 14.02 10.77
CA GLY A 508 27.42 14.47 9.96
C GLY A 508 27.58 15.88 9.42
N PHE A 509 26.71 16.22 8.48
CA PHE A 509 26.60 17.56 7.91
C PHE A 509 25.12 17.91 7.76
N ASP A 510 24.78 19.17 8.00
CA ASP A 510 23.47 19.73 7.67
C ASP A 510 23.64 20.97 6.80
N LYS A 511 22.81 21.11 5.77
CA LYS A 511 22.81 22.28 4.89
C LYS A 511 21.57 23.13 5.11
N TYR A 512 21.79 24.42 5.36
CA TYR A 512 20.72 25.40 5.57
C TYR A 512 20.94 26.62 4.70
N GLY A 513 20.18 26.72 3.59
CA GLY A 513 20.10 27.92 2.75
C GLY A 513 21.46 28.45 2.26
N THR A 514 22.14 29.21 3.10
CA THR A 514 23.40 29.94 2.90
C THR A 514 24.62 29.35 3.61
N PHE A 515 24.46 28.38 4.52
CA PHE A 515 25.56 27.79 5.28
C PHE A 515 25.41 26.28 5.51
N ILE A 516 26.48 25.67 6.02
CA ILE A 516 26.59 24.25 6.35
C ILE A 516 27.05 24.13 7.80
N ILE A 517 26.43 23.24 8.55
CA ILE A 517 26.85 22.80 9.89
C ILE A 517 27.58 21.48 9.72
N ALA A 518 28.84 21.43 10.13
CA ALA A 518 29.64 20.22 10.13
C ALA A 518 29.79 19.73 11.57
N HIS A 519 29.17 18.59 11.88
CA HIS A 519 29.13 18.08 13.24
C HIS A 519 30.39 17.27 13.53
N LYS A 520 31.32 17.85 14.30
CA LYS A 520 32.61 17.21 14.60
C LYS A 520 32.44 16.12 15.65
N ASN A 521 31.73 16.44 16.73
CA ASN A 521 31.30 15.49 17.76
C ASN A 521 29.98 15.99 18.38
N SER A 522 29.43 15.28 19.36
CA SER A 522 28.12 15.62 19.96
C SER A 522 28.00 17.05 20.48
N ASP A 523 29.13 17.71 20.78
CA ASP A 523 29.17 18.98 21.49
C ASP A 523 29.84 20.10 20.67
N VAL A 524 30.31 19.82 19.44
CA VAL A 524 31.12 20.75 18.64
C VAL A 524 30.72 20.73 17.18
N ASP A 525 30.32 21.90 16.68
CA ASP A 525 30.00 22.15 15.29
C ASP A 525 30.99 23.15 14.67
N GLU A 526 31.29 22.95 13.39
CA GLU A 526 32.01 23.91 12.57
C GLU A 526 31.10 24.46 11.48
N LEU A 527 31.09 25.78 11.31
CA LEU A 527 30.20 26.47 10.38
C LEU A 527 30.95 26.86 9.11
N TYR A 528 30.35 26.57 7.97
CA TYR A 528 30.92 26.87 6.66
C TYR A 528 29.91 27.60 5.78
N ASP A 529 30.40 28.50 4.91
CA ASP A 529 29.60 28.97 3.79
C ASP A 529 29.45 27.86 2.73
N LEU A 530 28.63 28.10 1.71
CA LEU A 530 28.45 27.13 0.62
C LEU A 530 29.71 26.90 -0.23
N ASN A 531 30.77 27.70 -0.05
CA ASN A 531 32.08 27.53 -0.67
C ASN A 531 33.08 26.84 0.26
N PHE A 532 32.62 26.30 1.39
CA PHE A 532 33.45 25.60 2.38
C PHE A 532 34.50 26.49 3.03
N LYS A 533 34.29 27.82 3.02
CA LYS A 533 35.06 28.74 3.85
C LYS A 533 34.45 28.78 5.23
N ARG A 534 35.28 28.63 6.26
CA ARG A 534 34.85 28.67 7.66
C ARG A 534 34.23 30.04 7.96
N LEU A 535 33.02 30.02 8.54
CA LEU A 535 32.31 31.20 8.98
C LEU A 535 32.74 31.60 10.40
N PRO A 536 32.59 32.90 10.77
CA PRO A 536 32.72 33.30 12.16
C PRO A 536 31.68 32.55 13.00
N ASN A 537 32.11 31.92 14.09
CA ASN A 537 31.20 31.19 14.96
C ASN A 537 30.54 32.08 16.02
N HIS A 538 30.96 33.33 16.23
CA HIS A 538 30.36 34.24 17.23
C HIS A 538 30.23 33.66 18.65
N GLY A 539 31.13 32.75 19.06
CA GLY A 539 31.05 32.03 20.34
C GLY A 539 30.11 30.81 20.35
N ILE A 540 29.53 30.46 19.21
CA ILE A 540 28.77 29.24 18.99
C ILE A 540 29.74 28.05 19.01
N LYS A 541 29.45 27.11 19.89
CA LYS A 541 30.11 25.81 20.01
C LYS A 541 29.31 24.71 19.31
N SER A 542 28.00 24.67 19.54
CA SER A 542 27.06 23.80 18.82
C SER A 542 25.79 24.56 18.42
N ILE A 543 25.10 24.07 17.41
CA ILE A 543 23.91 24.70 16.85
C ILE A 543 22.95 23.66 16.30
N GLN A 544 21.68 23.82 16.64
CA GLN A 544 20.61 22.95 16.16
C GLN A 544 19.48 23.78 15.60
N THR A 545 18.83 23.30 14.56
CA THR A 545 17.58 23.90 14.09
C THR A 545 16.51 23.74 15.16
N ILE A 546 15.64 24.74 15.25
CA ILE A 546 14.41 24.55 15.99
C ILE A 546 13.52 23.66 15.11
N ASN A 547 13.47 22.37 15.46
CA ASN A 547 12.74 21.36 14.71
C ASN A 547 11.29 21.82 14.44
N GLU A 548 10.98 22.00 13.15
CA GLU A 548 9.62 22.08 12.64
C GLU A 548 9.00 20.69 12.80
N PHE A 549 8.37 20.38 13.94
CA PHE A 549 7.64 19.12 14.04
C PHE A 549 6.53 19.11 12.98
N ILE A 550 6.59 18.15 12.05
CA ILE A 550 5.92 18.06 10.74
C ILE A 550 4.37 17.94 10.83
N ALA A 551 3.77 18.07 12.01
CA ALA A 551 2.34 17.88 12.18
C ALA A 551 1.49 19.17 12.02
N SER A 552 2.10 20.35 11.87
CA SER A 552 1.36 21.61 11.72
C SER A 552 1.58 22.25 10.35
N GLU A 553 0.52 22.77 9.73
CA GLU A 553 0.61 23.62 8.52
C GLU A 553 1.32 24.96 8.78
N THR A 554 1.71 25.21 10.04
CA THR A 554 2.35 26.43 10.51
C THR A 554 3.82 26.47 10.10
N LYS A 555 4.13 27.27 9.08
CA LYS A 555 5.52 27.60 8.72
C LYS A 555 6.12 28.53 9.77
N TYR A 556 7.11 28.04 10.52
CA TYR A 556 7.95 28.86 11.38
C TYR A 556 9.07 29.53 10.56
N PRO A 557 9.62 30.66 11.01
CA PRO A 557 10.87 31.15 10.48
C PRO A 557 11.99 30.13 10.75
N LEU A 558 12.90 29.96 9.78
CA LEU A 558 14.09 29.13 9.97
C LEU A 558 15.00 29.78 11.01
N LEU A 559 14.95 29.27 12.24
CA LEU A 559 15.73 29.71 13.40
C LEU A 559 16.48 28.54 14.01
N PHE A 560 17.50 28.87 14.80
CA PHE A 560 18.39 27.91 15.43
C PHE A 560 18.61 28.25 16.89
N VAL A 561 18.87 27.22 17.68
CA VAL A 561 19.38 27.35 19.04
C VAL A 561 20.87 27.08 18.99
N ALA A 562 21.66 28.11 19.27
CA ALA A 562 23.09 28.01 19.44
C ALA A 562 23.45 27.81 20.91
N GLU A 563 24.52 27.08 21.20
CA GLU A 563 25.08 26.85 22.52
C GLU A 563 26.56 27.29 22.57
N ASP A 564 26.99 27.90 23.67
CA ASP A 564 28.37 28.34 23.90
C ASP A 564 29.21 27.33 24.72
N ASP A 565 30.47 27.67 25.01
CA ASP A 565 31.36 26.84 25.84
C ASP A 565 30.88 26.65 27.30
N LYS A 566 29.95 27.49 27.77
CA LYS A 566 29.34 27.40 29.10
C LYS A 566 28.00 26.69 29.08
N ARG A 567 27.63 26.05 27.97
CA ARG A 567 26.32 25.41 27.74
C ARG A 567 25.14 26.37 27.85
N LYS A 568 25.38 27.66 27.66
CA LYS A 568 24.32 28.67 27.60
C LYS A 568 23.81 28.74 26.17
N LYS A 569 22.51 28.92 26.03
CA LYS A 569 21.81 28.94 24.76
C LYS A 569 21.43 30.35 24.33
N ALA A 570 21.41 30.55 23.01
CA ALA A 570 20.97 31.76 22.34
C ALA A 570 20.13 31.41 21.11
N LEU A 571 19.16 32.25 20.78
CA LEU A 571 18.43 32.21 19.53
C LEU A 571 19.26 32.89 18.44
N THR A 572 19.34 32.27 17.27
CA THR A 572 20.06 32.82 16.11
C THR A 572 19.24 32.67 14.83
N ASP A 573 19.43 33.61 13.90
CA ASP A 573 18.73 33.62 12.61
C ASP A 573 19.44 32.77 11.54
N LYS A 574 18.83 32.68 10.36
CA LYS A 574 19.39 32.01 9.18
C LYS A 574 20.70 32.59 8.62
N ASN A 575 21.12 33.75 9.10
CA ASN A 575 22.40 34.37 8.77
C ASN A 575 23.43 34.23 9.91
N LEU A 576 23.13 33.39 10.91
CA LEU A 576 23.93 33.18 12.12
C LEU A 576 24.08 34.44 12.99
N LYS A 577 23.18 35.41 12.85
CA LYS A 577 23.13 36.57 13.74
C LYS A 577 22.43 36.17 15.04
N LEU A 578 23.16 36.30 16.15
CA LEU A 578 22.58 36.15 17.49
C LEU A 578 21.44 37.17 17.69
N LEU A 579 20.23 36.65 17.87
CA LEU A 579 19.03 37.42 18.20
C LEU A 579 18.92 37.67 19.70
N THR A 580 19.56 36.81 20.50
CA THR A 580 19.67 36.94 21.95
C THR A 580 21.10 36.67 22.41
N PRO A 581 21.55 37.20 23.56
CA PRO A 581 22.80 36.78 24.16
C PRO A 581 22.74 35.32 24.66
N PHE A 582 23.89 34.67 24.80
CA PHE A 582 24.04 33.38 25.47
C PHE A 582 23.74 33.49 26.97
N LYS A 583 22.48 33.36 27.35
CA LYS A 583 22.04 33.45 28.76
C LYS A 583 21.03 32.39 29.18
N TYR A 584 20.46 31.65 28.22
CA TYR A 584 19.41 30.68 28.49
C TYR A 584 19.98 29.31 28.81
N GLU A 585 19.25 28.51 29.57
CA GLU A 585 19.54 27.11 29.85
C GLU A 585 18.90 26.21 28.79
N PHE A 586 17.74 26.62 28.28
CA PHE A 586 17.05 26.00 27.17
C PHE A 586 16.22 27.04 26.41
N ILE A 587 15.95 26.75 25.14
CA ILE A 587 15.01 27.45 24.28
C ILE A 587 14.24 26.35 23.54
N SER A 588 12.92 26.36 23.65
CA SER A 588 12.04 25.37 23.03
C SER A 588 10.94 26.07 22.22
N PRO A 589 10.55 25.53 21.05
CA PRO A 589 9.41 26.04 20.30
C PRO A 589 8.15 25.94 21.15
N PHE A 590 7.29 26.96 21.08
CA PHE A 590 5.97 26.89 21.69
C PHE A 590 4.95 26.50 20.63
N PHE A 591 4.67 25.21 20.49
CA PHE A 591 3.92 24.66 19.34
C PHE A 591 2.53 25.28 19.12
N GLU A 592 1.88 25.72 20.20
CA GLU A 592 0.56 26.35 20.17
C GLU A 592 0.60 27.84 19.80
N ILE A 593 1.79 28.47 19.80
CA ILE A 593 1.96 29.90 19.52
C ILE A 593 3.02 30.09 18.46
N LYS A 594 2.53 30.42 17.27
CA LYS A 594 3.40 30.80 16.16
C LYS A 594 4.39 31.91 16.59
N ASP A 595 5.63 31.76 16.17
CA ASP A 595 6.70 32.76 16.34
C ASP A 595 7.09 33.05 17.80
N HIS A 596 6.76 32.16 18.74
CA HIS A 596 7.12 32.28 20.15
C HIS A 596 7.86 31.05 20.68
N TYR A 597 8.73 31.28 21.66
CA TYR A 597 9.60 30.26 22.22
C TYR A 597 9.60 30.36 23.75
N ILE A 598 9.52 29.20 24.41
CA ILE A 598 9.70 29.11 25.86
C ILE A 598 11.20 29.04 26.11
N ALA A 599 11.69 29.92 26.96
CA ALA A 599 13.09 29.91 27.38
C ALA A 599 13.20 29.88 28.91
N GLY A 600 14.30 29.34 29.40
CA GLY A 600 14.60 29.28 30.83
C GLY A 600 15.94 29.92 31.16
N ILE A 601 16.01 30.61 32.30
CA ILE A 601 17.27 31.07 32.93
C ILE A 601 17.42 30.41 34.29
N ARG A 602 18.66 30.19 34.73
CA ARG A 602 18.92 29.63 36.05
C ARG A 602 18.49 30.62 37.15
N THR A 603 17.87 30.09 38.20
CA THR A 603 17.63 30.82 39.45
C THR A 603 18.96 31.24 40.12
N PRO A 604 19.00 32.32 40.92
CA PRO A 604 20.24 32.79 41.56
C PRO A 604 20.93 31.77 42.46
N ASP A 605 20.18 30.86 43.08
CA ASP A 605 20.67 29.77 43.93
C ASP A 605 21.03 28.51 43.12
N GLY A 606 20.76 28.50 41.82
CA GLY A 606 21.06 27.39 40.93
C GLY A 606 20.14 26.17 41.05
N SER A 607 19.08 26.22 41.87
CA SER A 607 18.27 25.04 42.21
C SER A 607 17.19 24.72 41.16
N SER A 608 16.74 25.75 40.43
CA SER A 608 15.66 25.63 39.43
C SER A 608 15.82 26.64 38.28
N TYR A 609 14.78 26.77 37.45
CA TYR A 609 14.71 27.68 36.32
C TYR A 609 13.59 28.71 36.49
N TYR A 610 13.85 29.93 36.04
CA TYR A 610 12.78 30.88 35.73
C TYR A 610 12.47 30.84 34.24
N TYR A 611 11.20 30.64 33.93
CA TYR A 611 10.64 30.50 32.60
C TYR A 611 10.09 31.85 32.13
N GLY A 612 10.27 32.14 30.85
CA GLY A 612 9.73 33.30 30.16
C GLY A 612 9.46 32.97 28.69
N LEU A 613 8.92 33.94 27.95
CA LEU A 613 8.70 33.81 26.50
C LEU A 613 9.53 34.83 25.75
N ILE A 614 10.13 34.37 24.64
CA ILE A 614 10.78 35.23 23.64
C ILE A 614 10.06 35.07 22.30
N ASP A 615 10.03 36.13 21.50
CA ASP A 615 9.53 36.07 20.12
C ASP A 615 10.60 35.61 19.12
N GLN A 616 10.21 35.43 17.86
CA GLN A 616 11.09 35.09 16.74
C GLN A 616 12.24 36.07 16.47
N ASN A 617 12.19 37.28 17.02
CA ASN A 617 13.26 38.27 16.92
C ASN A 617 14.17 38.26 18.15
N GLY A 618 13.93 37.35 19.11
CA GLY A 618 14.65 37.27 20.38
C GLY A 618 14.20 38.30 21.42
N LYS A 619 13.12 39.06 21.18
CA LYS A 619 12.59 40.02 22.17
C LYS A 619 11.91 39.24 23.29
N GLU A 620 12.26 39.57 24.52
CA GLU A 620 11.54 39.08 25.70
C GLU A 620 10.12 39.65 25.71
N VAL A 621 9.14 38.80 25.44
CA VAL A 621 7.73 39.16 25.46
C VAL A 621 7.08 38.86 26.79
N VAL A 622 7.52 37.83 27.52
CA VAL A 622 7.08 37.53 28.89
C VAL A 622 8.31 37.39 29.79
N PRO A 623 8.35 38.07 30.95
CA PRO A 623 9.52 38.07 31.81
C PRO A 623 9.80 36.70 32.42
N PHE A 624 11.08 36.46 32.69
CA PHE A 624 11.58 35.23 33.31
C PHE A 624 11.34 35.25 34.82
N ILE A 625 10.09 35.06 35.22
CA ILE A 625 9.64 35.05 36.63
C ILE A 625 8.80 33.82 37.01
N PHE A 626 8.48 32.96 36.03
CA PHE A 626 7.63 31.81 36.24
C PHE A 626 8.47 30.61 36.66
N GLU A 627 7.99 29.81 37.60
CA GLU A 627 8.65 28.57 38.02
C GLU A 627 8.37 27.42 37.03
N ASN A 628 7.33 27.56 36.21
CA ASN A 628 7.01 26.66 35.11
C ASN A 628 6.05 27.36 34.13
N ILE A 629 6.19 27.08 32.84
CA ILE A 629 5.21 27.38 31.78
C ILE A 629 5.04 26.08 30.98
N ASN A 630 3.80 25.58 30.88
CA ASN A 630 3.53 24.39 30.09
C ASN A 630 3.69 24.71 28.60
N ASP A 631 4.27 23.79 27.85
CA ASP A 631 4.47 23.86 26.40
C ASP A 631 3.19 23.53 25.60
N GLU A 632 2.18 22.96 26.27
CA GLU A 632 0.87 22.66 25.71
C GLU A 632 -0.27 23.41 26.44
N LEU A 633 -1.30 23.76 25.68
CA LEU A 633 -2.58 24.21 26.23
C LEU A 633 -3.34 23.01 26.81
N ASP A 634 -4.09 23.22 27.89
CA ASP A 634 -4.97 22.17 28.40
C ASP A 634 -6.19 21.94 27.50
N LYS A 635 -6.99 20.91 27.82
CA LYS A 635 -8.21 20.56 27.07
C LYS A 635 -9.24 21.70 26.94
N SER A 636 -9.11 22.77 27.74
CA SER A 636 -9.96 23.95 27.69
C SER A 636 -9.31 25.14 26.95
N GLY A 637 -8.16 24.93 26.31
CA GLY A 637 -7.40 25.96 25.60
C GLY A 637 -6.65 26.93 26.53
N LYS A 638 -6.41 26.56 27.79
CA LYS A 638 -5.72 27.44 28.76
C LYS A 638 -4.26 27.05 28.92
N LEU A 639 -3.40 28.07 29.01
CA LEU A 639 -1.99 27.92 29.34
C LEU A 639 -1.85 27.72 30.85
N LYS A 640 -1.22 26.61 31.25
CA LYS A 640 -0.86 26.33 32.64
C LYS A 640 0.51 26.91 32.95
N TYR A 641 0.62 27.61 34.07
CA TYR A 641 1.89 28.19 34.53
C TYR A 641 1.95 28.22 36.06
N ARG A 642 3.16 28.41 36.60
CA ARG A 642 3.39 28.54 38.04
C ARG A 642 4.11 29.84 38.35
N LEU A 643 3.56 30.62 39.27
CA LEU A 643 4.12 31.89 39.72
C LEU A 643 4.06 31.96 41.25
N LYS A 644 5.21 32.15 41.91
CA LYS A 644 5.33 32.22 43.38
C LYS A 644 4.69 31.01 44.07
N ASN A 645 5.06 29.80 43.67
CA ASN A 645 4.52 28.51 44.12
C ASN A 645 3.02 28.28 43.89
N LYS A 646 2.33 29.14 43.13
CA LYS A 646 0.90 28.98 42.81
C LYS A 646 0.73 28.54 41.37
N ALA A 647 0.12 27.36 41.20
CA ALA A 647 -0.32 26.88 39.90
C ALA A 647 -1.55 27.69 39.43
N GLN A 648 -1.51 28.16 38.19
CA GLN A 648 -2.55 28.97 37.57
C GLN A 648 -2.79 28.50 36.14
N ALA A 649 -3.97 28.80 35.61
CA ALA A 649 -4.33 28.54 34.22
C ALA A 649 -5.14 29.72 33.67
N ALA A 650 -4.77 30.23 32.50
CA ALA A 650 -5.48 31.33 31.85
C ALA A 650 -5.51 31.13 30.34
N PRO A 651 -6.53 31.66 29.63
CA PRO A 651 -6.48 31.78 28.19
C PRO A 651 -5.22 32.53 27.76
N LEU A 652 -4.60 32.10 26.66
CA LEU A 652 -3.31 32.62 26.23
C LEU A 652 -3.30 34.14 26.05
N GLU A 653 -4.32 34.70 25.41
CA GLU A 653 -4.45 36.15 25.21
C GLU A 653 -4.47 36.92 26.53
N VAL A 654 -5.14 36.35 27.55
CA VAL A 654 -5.19 36.93 28.90
C VAL A 654 -3.82 36.85 29.56
N PHE A 655 -3.12 35.71 29.41
CA PHE A 655 -1.76 35.54 29.92
C PHE A 655 -0.80 36.58 29.32
N LEU A 656 -0.79 36.71 27.98
CA LEU A 656 0.04 37.68 27.26
C LEU A 656 -0.36 39.12 27.59
N LYS A 657 -1.65 39.44 27.76
CA LYS A 657 -2.08 40.78 28.17
C LYS A 657 -1.65 41.13 29.59
N THR A 658 -1.62 40.14 30.48
CA THR A 658 -1.31 40.34 31.91
C THR A 658 0.19 40.43 32.17
N TYR A 659 0.95 39.53 31.57
CA TYR A 659 2.38 39.37 31.83
C TYR A 659 3.27 39.77 30.66
N GLY A 660 2.68 40.01 29.49
CA GLY A 660 3.42 40.46 28.32
C GLY A 660 3.99 41.86 28.54
N LYS A 661 5.23 42.08 28.12
CA LYS A 661 5.78 43.42 28.03
C LYS A 661 5.02 44.17 26.94
N LYS A 662 4.47 45.35 27.28
CA LYS A 662 3.89 46.26 26.28
C LYS A 662 4.99 46.57 25.26
N SER A 663 4.76 46.14 24.02
CA SER A 663 5.74 46.15 22.95
C SER A 663 6.11 47.54 22.50
#